data_AF-A0A7X3TPV8-F1
#
_entry.id   AF-A0A7X3TPV8-F1
#
_cell.length_a   1.000
_cell.length_b   1.000
_cell.length_c   1.000
_cell.angle_alpha   90.00
_cell.angle_beta   90.00
_cell.angle_gamma   90.00
#
_symmetry.space_group_name_H-M   'P 1'
#
loop_
_entity.id
_entity.type
_entity.pdbx_description
1 polymer ?
#
loop_
_entity_poly.entity_id
_entity_poly.type
_entity_poly.pdbx_seq_one_letter_code
_entity_poly.pdbx_strand_id
1 'polypeptide(L)'
;MSSVSQTKEQILSALKDIPARDFLATAKDLLEVLGYQSDRTQELSGSVDDFIQEFPAYSQNTQTSQAFRKHVRSVRLVFQVTSDEIASVDQPTLGFEADSFDKGQQQSFMFFAVELKEETYARGWYAQFTREINKRLSQPTVVLFKTIDHRLTLSFVHRREHRRDPGRDVLGHVSMIREIDPADPHRAHIDILAELSMAECSEWIDIHNESHNFDGLLAAWLDKLDTEELNRRFYGELFDWFKRAVEEAKFPSTVSAEQQVIRLITRILFVWFIKEKELVREEWFVRAEMEKLLNDFGGSDYYRAVLQNLFFATLNTEMDMRGFSTKTEPSHRVFSRFRYQSLIRDTKRFKSLMKQTPFINGGLFDCLDDEESRSAGGIRIDMFSDPDPKDGPRAAQARREAWRELNVPDALFFDEDYGLFPLLNHYKFTVEENTPIEQEVALDPELLGKVFENLLAAYNPETRETARRQTGSYYTPRAVVDYMVDEALVATLAEKVNPTVDDADFWQARLRYLLDYADAFEDANELFEEAEAASIVKAIAEIKVLDPAVGSGAFPMGVLHKLTLVLQRIDPSNERWEALQKERATQRAAEAFDTPNQHERDDELTEISDIFERYRDSDFGRKLYLIQNSIFGVDIQPVACQIAKLRFFISLAIEQKKDETVDNFGIKPLPNLETRFVAANTLLSLDKSVQLSLGQTDAVNRLEQELNENRERHFHATTRQQKFDCREKDAELREELAAELEGAGFTPYKAGKIARWNPYDQNAVADWFDAEYMFGFDDGFDVVIGNPPYIQLQKNGGELGKLYKDTGYETFARTGDIYQLFYERGCRLLRAPQGLLAYITSNSWLKAEYGKALRRYLSERHTPLRLLEMGKDVFENAIVDTNILIVRHCHNGVAGKAVDMDRLSDKSFPPTESLWEELRLQGEKPWSALSGIEQSIMDKMEAVGTPLKEWDIAIYRGVLTGYNDAFVIDNDTKEALIAEDPRSADIIKPVLRGRDIQRYRAEWAKLWLIATFPTLVLNIDDYPAVKRHLLSFGKARLEQSGKTLPNGTKSRKKTVHAWYELQDTCAYHEVFKKEKLIWMDLT
;
A
#
# COMPACT_ATOMS: atom_id res chain seq x y z
N MET A 1 7.38 -5.31 39.59
CA MET A 1 6.56 -5.53 38.39
C MET A 1 5.81 -4.22 38.13
N SER A 2 5.85 -3.69 36.91
CA SER A 2 5.10 -2.48 36.55
C SER A 2 3.59 -2.72 36.68
N SER A 3 2.80 -1.68 36.92
CA SER A 3 1.31 -1.74 36.96
C SER A 3 0.72 -2.42 35.71
N VAL A 4 1.35 -2.19 34.55
CA VAL A 4 1.00 -2.79 33.26
C VAL A 4 1.15 -4.32 33.26
N SER A 5 2.23 -4.84 33.86
CA SER A 5 2.46 -6.29 33.91
C SER A 5 1.41 -7.01 34.77
N GLN A 6 0.93 -6.36 35.84
CA GLN A 6 -0.11 -6.90 36.70
C GLN A 6 -1.48 -6.90 36.01
N THR A 7 -1.80 -5.85 35.25
CA THR A 7 -3.04 -5.76 34.47
C THR A 7 -3.13 -6.87 33.42
N LYS A 8 -2.03 -7.16 32.71
CA LYS A 8 -1.96 -8.25 31.73
C LYS A 8 -2.22 -9.62 32.34
N GLU A 9 -1.69 -9.90 33.54
CA GLU A 9 -1.96 -11.15 34.26
C GLU A 9 -3.44 -11.27 34.69
N GLN A 10 -4.07 -10.17 35.10
CA GLN A 10 -5.49 -10.15 35.45
C GLN A 10 -6.39 -10.36 34.24
N ILE A 11 -6.06 -9.75 33.09
CA ILE A 11 -6.78 -9.98 31.81
C ILE A 11 -6.72 -11.46 31.43
N LEU A 12 -5.53 -12.07 31.50
CA LEU A 12 -5.33 -13.50 31.26
C LEU A 12 -6.21 -14.37 32.17
N SER A 13 -6.33 -14.01 33.44
CA SER A 13 -7.19 -14.73 34.39
C SER A 13 -8.67 -14.58 34.04
N ALA A 14 -9.12 -13.37 33.70
CA ALA A 14 -10.52 -13.11 33.36
C ALA A 14 -10.94 -13.83 32.07
N LEU A 15 -10.07 -13.88 31.06
CA LEU A 15 -10.33 -14.61 29.82
C LEU A 15 -10.53 -16.11 30.08
N LYS A 16 -9.69 -16.73 30.93
CA LYS A 16 -9.78 -18.17 31.24
C LYS A 16 -11.09 -18.58 31.92
N ASP A 17 -11.80 -17.65 32.53
CA ASP A 17 -13.09 -17.92 33.18
C ASP A 17 -14.28 -17.91 32.20
N ILE A 18 -14.13 -17.34 30.99
CA ILE A 18 -15.20 -17.19 29.98
C ILE A 18 -15.88 -18.53 29.61
N PRO A 19 -15.15 -19.65 29.42
CA PRO A 19 -15.76 -20.95 29.14
C PRO A 19 -16.57 -21.53 30.32
N ALA A 20 -16.21 -21.17 31.55
CA ALA A 20 -16.66 -21.88 32.77
C ALA A 20 -17.90 -21.26 33.43
N ARG A 21 -18.25 -20.01 33.11
CA ARG A 21 -19.31 -19.23 33.77
C ARG A 21 -20.26 -18.59 32.76
N ASP A 22 -21.38 -18.04 33.24
CA ASP A 22 -22.32 -17.28 32.40
C ASP A 22 -21.60 -16.10 31.73
N PHE A 23 -21.89 -15.89 30.44
CA PHE A 23 -21.14 -14.93 29.63
C PHE A 23 -21.36 -13.47 30.07
N LEU A 24 -22.55 -13.10 30.54
CA LEU A 24 -22.78 -11.74 31.04
C LEU A 24 -21.90 -11.46 32.26
N ALA A 25 -21.77 -12.42 33.18
CA ALA A 25 -20.94 -12.29 34.36
C ALA A 25 -19.45 -12.19 34.00
N THR A 26 -18.95 -13.04 33.09
CA THR A 26 -17.52 -13.01 32.72
C THR A 26 -17.16 -11.83 31.83
N ALA A 27 -18.08 -11.36 30.98
CA ALA A 27 -17.92 -10.11 30.24
C ALA A 27 -17.84 -8.91 31.19
N LYS A 28 -18.66 -8.90 32.25
CA LYS A 28 -18.57 -7.90 33.32
C LYS A 28 -17.20 -7.98 34.01
N ASP A 29 -16.81 -9.15 34.52
CA ASP A 29 -15.53 -9.35 35.21
C ASP A 29 -14.33 -8.89 34.34
N LEU A 30 -14.34 -9.17 33.03
CA LEU A 30 -13.30 -8.71 32.10
C LEU A 30 -13.27 -7.17 31.98
N LEU A 31 -14.43 -6.52 31.81
CA LEU A 31 -14.50 -5.06 31.72
C LEU A 31 -14.12 -4.38 33.05
N GLU A 32 -14.43 -5.00 34.19
CA GLU A 32 -14.00 -4.53 35.51
C GLU A 32 -12.47 -4.56 35.66
N VAL A 33 -11.81 -5.62 35.15
CA VAL A 33 -10.34 -5.71 35.11
C VAL A 33 -9.73 -4.60 34.24
N LEU A 34 -10.43 -4.18 33.18
CA LEU A 34 -10.03 -3.04 32.35
C LEU A 34 -10.33 -1.68 33.00
N GLY A 35 -10.99 -1.66 34.16
CA GLY A 35 -11.32 -0.43 34.90
C GLY A 35 -12.69 0.18 34.55
N TYR A 36 -13.55 -0.53 33.83
CA TYR A 36 -14.91 -0.08 33.51
C TYR A 36 -15.92 -0.71 34.47
N GLN A 37 -16.59 0.12 35.27
CA GLN A 37 -17.60 -0.29 36.25
C GLN A 37 -18.77 0.71 36.25
N SER A 38 -19.99 0.19 36.29
CA SER A 38 -21.20 1.00 36.48
C SER A 38 -22.36 0.14 37.02
N ASP A 39 -23.18 0.75 37.87
CA ASP A 39 -24.42 0.16 38.39
C ASP A 39 -25.62 0.37 37.44
N ARG A 40 -25.45 1.16 36.37
CA ARG A 40 -26.48 1.46 35.37
C ARG A 40 -26.69 0.27 34.43
N THR A 41 -27.55 -0.65 34.85
CA THR A 41 -27.90 -1.87 34.11
C THR A 41 -29.40 -1.91 33.79
N GLN A 42 -29.78 -2.71 32.79
CA GLN A 42 -31.19 -3.00 32.46
C GLN A 42 -31.34 -4.51 32.30
N GLU A 43 -32.26 -5.13 33.03
CA GLU A 43 -32.58 -6.55 32.86
C GLU A 43 -33.28 -6.77 31.52
N LEU A 44 -32.51 -7.17 30.50
CA LEU A 44 -33.04 -7.74 29.27
C LEU A 44 -33.17 -9.26 29.46
N SER A 45 -34.25 -9.86 28.96
CA SER A 45 -34.48 -11.31 29.01
C SER A 45 -33.39 -12.13 28.28
N GLY A 46 -32.55 -11.45 27.49
CA GLY A 46 -31.57 -12.04 26.59
C GLY A 46 -32.14 -12.43 25.23
N SER A 47 -33.46 -12.38 25.04
CA SER A 47 -34.10 -12.65 23.74
C SER A 47 -33.78 -11.55 22.72
N VAL A 48 -33.41 -11.96 21.51
CA VAL A 48 -33.18 -11.03 20.38
C VAL A 48 -34.44 -10.22 20.06
N ASP A 49 -35.62 -10.83 20.15
CA ASP A 49 -36.87 -10.13 19.88
C ASP A 49 -37.22 -9.11 20.97
N ASP A 50 -36.88 -9.39 22.23
CA ASP A 50 -37.09 -8.45 23.33
C ASP A 50 -36.14 -7.26 23.20
N PHE A 51 -34.89 -7.49 22.81
CA PHE A 51 -33.95 -6.41 22.46
C PHE A 51 -34.48 -5.52 21.32
N ILE A 52 -35.02 -6.11 20.25
CA ILE A 52 -35.57 -5.35 19.11
C ILE A 52 -36.83 -4.57 19.51
N GLN A 53 -37.66 -5.11 20.41
CA GLN A 53 -38.83 -4.40 20.94
C GLN A 53 -38.43 -3.22 21.83
N GLU A 54 -37.43 -3.41 22.68
CA GLU A 54 -36.96 -2.40 23.64
C GLU A 54 -36.18 -1.26 22.96
N PHE A 55 -35.49 -1.57 21.86
CA PHE A 55 -34.71 -0.65 21.04
C PHE A 55 -35.14 -0.71 19.55
N PRO A 56 -36.26 -0.06 19.17
CA PRO A 56 -36.77 -0.12 17.81
C PRO A 56 -35.93 0.73 16.83
N ALA A 57 -35.63 0.16 15.65
CA ALA A 57 -35.02 0.89 14.54
C ALA A 57 -36.08 1.62 13.69
N TYR A 58 -35.66 2.65 12.96
CA TYR A 58 -36.50 3.40 12.00
C TYR A 58 -37.09 2.52 10.89
N SER A 59 -36.33 1.53 10.42
CA SER A 59 -36.79 0.51 9.47
C SER A 59 -36.91 -0.82 10.19
N GLN A 60 -38.13 -1.36 10.22
CA GLN A 60 -38.43 -2.64 10.83
C GLN A 60 -38.47 -3.72 9.74
N ASN A 61 -37.92 -4.91 10.03
CA ASN A 61 -37.87 -6.08 9.12
C ASN A 61 -36.98 -5.94 7.87
N THR A 62 -35.74 -5.49 8.05
CA THR A 62 -34.70 -5.66 7.01
C THR A 62 -34.16 -7.10 6.97
N GLN A 63 -33.57 -7.52 5.86
CA GLN A 63 -32.87 -8.82 5.73
C GLN A 63 -31.75 -8.95 6.78
N THR A 64 -31.04 -7.85 7.08
CA THR A 64 -30.06 -7.80 8.17
C THR A 64 -30.70 -8.11 9.53
N SER A 65 -31.89 -7.57 9.82
CA SER A 65 -32.63 -7.89 11.05
C SER A 65 -33.10 -9.35 11.09
N GLN A 66 -33.34 -9.99 9.94
CA GLN A 66 -33.66 -11.42 9.86
C GLN A 66 -32.42 -12.28 10.11
N ALA A 67 -31.29 -11.92 9.49
CA ALA A 67 -30.01 -12.60 9.70
C ALA A 67 -29.54 -12.48 11.15
N PHE A 68 -29.69 -11.29 11.77
CA PHE A 68 -29.42 -11.08 13.20
C PHE A 68 -30.24 -12.03 14.07
N ARG A 69 -31.55 -12.19 13.83
CA ARG A 69 -32.38 -13.18 14.53
C ARG A 69 -31.95 -14.62 14.29
N LYS A 70 -31.51 -14.92 13.06
CA LYS A 70 -31.09 -16.27 12.67
C LYS A 70 -29.81 -16.67 13.39
N HIS A 71 -28.80 -15.81 13.44
CA HIS A 71 -27.44 -16.16 13.90
C HIS A 71 -27.14 -15.75 15.36
N VAL A 72 -27.85 -14.78 15.93
CA VAL A 72 -27.64 -14.34 17.32
C VAL A 72 -28.52 -15.15 18.27
N ARG A 73 -27.90 -15.71 19.32
CA ARG A 73 -28.56 -16.47 20.37
C ARG A 73 -29.10 -15.58 21.47
N SER A 74 -28.29 -14.64 21.97
CA SER A 74 -28.68 -13.73 23.03
C SER A 74 -28.02 -12.36 22.90
N VAL A 75 -28.71 -11.31 23.36
CA VAL A 75 -28.18 -9.94 23.44
C VAL A 75 -28.48 -9.42 24.84
N ARG A 76 -27.45 -9.07 25.61
CA ARG A 76 -27.57 -8.60 27.00
C ARG A 76 -26.76 -7.33 27.21
N LEU A 77 -27.35 -6.34 27.88
CA LEU A 77 -26.65 -5.12 28.29
C LEU A 77 -25.78 -5.45 29.50
N VAL A 78 -24.49 -5.12 29.44
CA VAL A 78 -23.57 -5.29 30.59
C VAL A 78 -23.75 -4.12 31.56
N PHE A 79 -23.50 -2.89 31.09
CA PHE A 79 -23.79 -1.63 31.80
C PHE A 79 -23.60 -0.42 30.85
N GLN A 80 -24.02 0.76 31.31
CA GLN A 80 -23.80 2.06 30.67
C GLN A 80 -22.81 2.89 31.49
N VAL A 81 -21.74 3.41 30.87
CA VAL A 81 -20.75 4.29 31.53
C VAL A 81 -20.93 5.73 31.06
N THR A 82 -21.18 6.65 31.99
CA THR A 82 -21.46 8.07 31.71
C THR A 82 -20.21 8.95 31.85
N SER A 83 -20.26 10.15 31.25
CA SER A 83 -19.18 11.15 31.36
C SER A 83 -18.77 11.47 32.80
N ASP A 84 -19.75 11.53 33.72
CA ASP A 84 -19.50 11.84 35.14
C ASP A 84 -18.78 10.68 35.86
N GLU A 85 -19.11 9.43 35.53
CA GLU A 85 -18.44 8.24 36.06
C GLU A 85 -16.98 8.18 35.56
N ILE A 86 -16.75 8.52 34.29
CA ILE A 86 -15.41 8.59 33.68
C ILE A 86 -14.54 9.64 34.39
N ALA A 87 -15.10 10.83 34.65
CA ALA A 87 -14.38 11.93 35.32
C ALA A 87 -14.05 11.64 36.80
N SER A 88 -14.77 10.71 37.43
CA SER A 88 -14.68 10.43 38.87
C SER A 88 -13.68 9.33 39.25
N VAL A 89 -13.07 8.64 38.29
CA VAL A 89 -12.17 7.50 38.53
C VAL A 89 -10.96 7.86 39.40
N ASP A 90 -10.48 9.11 39.34
CA ASP A 90 -9.39 9.62 40.19
C ASP A 90 -9.81 10.05 41.61
N GLN A 91 -11.11 10.05 41.93
CA GLN A 91 -11.64 10.46 43.24
C GLN A 91 -12.65 9.43 43.78
N PRO A 92 -12.20 8.39 44.51
CA PRO A 92 -13.04 7.28 44.96
C PRO A 92 -14.00 7.61 46.12
N THR A 93 -14.44 8.87 46.29
CA THR A 93 -15.19 9.31 47.49
C THR A 93 -16.52 10.02 47.26
N LEU A 94 -16.98 10.19 46.02
CA LEU A 94 -18.34 10.69 45.76
C LEU A 94 -19.26 9.55 45.33
N GLY A 95 -19.87 8.91 46.34
CA GLY A 95 -20.99 8.00 46.12
C GLY A 95 -22.16 8.78 45.54
N PHE A 96 -22.43 8.57 44.26
CA PHE A 96 -23.68 8.96 43.63
C PHE A 96 -24.70 7.84 43.83
N GLU A 97 -25.91 8.17 44.28
CA GLU A 97 -27.06 7.28 44.13
C GLU A 97 -27.32 7.15 42.62
N ALA A 98 -27.03 5.97 42.05
CA ALA A 98 -27.21 5.69 40.64
C ALA A 98 -28.71 5.71 40.30
N ASP A 99 -29.17 6.81 39.70
CA ASP A 99 -30.47 6.82 39.02
C ASP A 99 -30.39 5.89 37.79
N SER A 100 -31.46 5.10 37.62
CA SER A 100 -31.72 4.10 36.59
C SER A 100 -31.10 4.35 35.20
N PHE A 101 -30.81 3.28 34.46
CA PHE A 101 -30.45 3.28 33.02
C PHE A 101 -31.17 4.40 32.23
N ASP A 102 -30.39 5.29 31.58
CA ASP A 102 -30.91 6.47 30.89
C ASP A 102 -30.71 6.35 29.38
N LYS A 103 -31.83 6.08 28.68
CA LYS A 103 -31.87 6.01 27.21
C LYS A 103 -31.54 7.34 26.51
N GLY A 104 -31.72 8.48 27.19
CA GLY A 104 -31.54 9.82 26.62
C GLY A 104 -30.14 10.41 26.77
N GLN A 105 -29.27 9.82 27.57
CA GLN A 105 -27.92 10.34 27.82
C GLN A 105 -26.98 9.98 26.67
N GLN A 106 -26.74 10.93 25.76
CA GLN A 106 -25.97 10.71 24.53
C GLN A 106 -24.45 10.58 24.75
N GLN A 107 -23.88 11.27 25.74
CA GLN A 107 -22.46 11.14 26.13
C GLN A 107 -22.25 9.98 27.11
N SER A 108 -22.39 8.75 26.63
CA SER A 108 -22.13 7.53 27.40
C SER A 108 -21.69 6.37 26.52
N PHE A 109 -20.91 5.44 27.09
CA PHE A 109 -20.56 4.17 26.48
C PHE A 109 -21.56 3.08 26.86
N MET A 110 -22.01 2.32 25.87
CA MET A 110 -22.86 1.16 26.06
C MET A 110 -22.09 -0.13 25.81
N PHE A 111 -22.08 -1.05 26.78
CA PHE A 111 -21.40 -2.34 26.65
C PHE A 111 -22.43 -3.47 26.52
N PHE A 112 -22.35 -4.26 25.45
CA PHE A 112 -23.22 -5.42 25.24
C PHE A 112 -22.44 -6.73 25.19
N ALA A 113 -23.02 -7.77 25.77
CA ALA A 113 -22.61 -9.16 25.62
C ALA A 113 -23.56 -9.87 24.66
N VAL A 114 -23.02 -10.43 23.57
CA VAL A 114 -23.78 -11.09 22.50
C VAL A 114 -23.29 -12.51 22.31
N GLU A 115 -24.18 -13.49 22.42
CA GLU A 115 -23.84 -14.89 22.14
C GLU A 115 -24.30 -15.28 20.73
N LEU A 116 -23.42 -15.92 19.96
CA LEU A 116 -23.69 -16.38 18.59
C LEU A 116 -24.02 -17.89 18.54
N LYS A 117 -24.62 -18.34 17.44
CA LYS A 117 -25.12 -19.72 17.28
C LYS A 117 -24.19 -20.66 16.52
N GLU A 118 -23.06 -20.17 16.01
CA GLU A 118 -22.07 -20.98 15.30
C GLU A 118 -20.69 -20.86 15.97
N GLU A 119 -19.79 -21.75 15.59
CA GLU A 119 -18.42 -21.81 16.11
C GLU A 119 -17.55 -20.71 15.50
N THR A 120 -17.75 -20.40 14.22
CA THR A 120 -16.97 -19.39 13.49
C THR A 120 -17.86 -18.53 12.62
N TYR A 121 -17.50 -17.27 12.47
CA TYR A 121 -18.18 -16.32 11.59
C TYR A 121 -17.12 -15.57 10.78
N ALA A 122 -17.41 -15.31 9.51
CA ALA A 122 -16.61 -14.41 8.70
C ALA A 122 -16.64 -12.97 9.28
N ARG A 123 -15.58 -12.20 9.03
CA ARG A 123 -15.40 -10.83 9.56
C ARG A 123 -16.63 -9.93 9.35
N GLY A 124 -17.25 -9.99 8.18
CA GLY A 124 -18.41 -9.15 7.85
C GLY A 124 -19.66 -9.40 8.70
N TRP A 125 -19.83 -10.59 9.25
CA TRP A 125 -20.96 -10.87 10.16
C TRP A 125 -20.85 -10.06 11.46
N TYR A 126 -19.66 -10.00 12.07
CA TYR A 126 -19.44 -9.21 13.28
C TYR A 126 -19.71 -7.73 13.03
N ALA A 127 -19.21 -7.19 11.90
CA ALA A 127 -19.45 -5.80 11.53
C ALA A 127 -20.94 -5.53 11.28
N GLN A 128 -21.64 -6.43 10.57
CA GLN A 128 -23.07 -6.32 10.32
C GLN A 128 -23.88 -6.34 11.61
N PHE A 129 -23.61 -7.27 12.53
CA PHE A 129 -24.31 -7.36 13.81
C PHE A 129 -24.02 -6.14 14.70
N THR A 130 -22.78 -5.66 14.71
CA THR A 130 -22.39 -4.44 15.44
C THR A 130 -23.14 -3.22 14.91
N ARG A 131 -23.20 -3.06 13.58
CA ARG A 131 -23.97 -1.98 12.94
C ARG A 131 -25.46 -2.13 13.22
N GLU A 132 -26.00 -3.34 13.19
CA GLU A 132 -27.42 -3.60 13.47
C GLU A 132 -27.81 -3.21 14.89
N ILE A 133 -26.98 -3.51 15.90
CA ILE A 133 -27.17 -3.02 17.28
C ILE A 133 -27.10 -1.49 17.32
N ASN A 134 -26.07 -0.90 16.70
CA ASN A 134 -25.85 0.55 16.74
C ASN A 134 -26.90 1.37 15.98
N LYS A 135 -27.55 0.83 14.94
CA LYS A 135 -28.68 1.49 14.23
C LYS A 135 -29.85 1.82 15.15
N ARG A 136 -29.94 1.17 16.31
CA ARG A 136 -31.02 1.32 17.31
C ARG A 136 -30.63 2.20 18.49
N LEU A 137 -29.38 2.66 18.54
CA LEU A 137 -28.80 3.36 19.69
C LEU A 137 -28.16 4.68 19.26
N SER A 138 -28.34 5.73 20.05
CA SER A 138 -27.68 7.03 19.83
C SER A 138 -26.26 7.10 20.43
N GLN A 139 -25.92 6.18 21.33
CA GLN A 139 -24.64 6.12 22.05
C GLN A 139 -23.61 5.22 21.35
N PRO A 140 -22.30 5.53 21.39
CA PRO A 140 -21.27 4.57 21.00
C PRO A 140 -21.39 3.27 21.78
N THR A 141 -21.32 2.17 21.05
CA THR A 141 -21.59 0.85 21.60
C THR A 141 -20.39 -0.07 21.36
N VAL A 142 -19.89 -0.64 22.45
CA VAL A 142 -18.88 -1.71 22.46
C VAL A 142 -19.63 -3.04 22.58
N VAL A 143 -19.37 -3.95 21.65
CA VAL A 143 -20.03 -5.25 21.59
C VAL A 143 -19.00 -6.36 21.80
N LEU A 144 -19.21 -7.17 22.83
CA LEU A 144 -18.45 -8.38 23.12
C LEU A 144 -19.23 -9.58 22.59
N PHE A 145 -18.75 -10.17 21.49
CA PHE A 145 -19.31 -11.39 20.92
C PHE A 145 -18.63 -12.63 21.50
N LYS A 146 -19.43 -13.65 21.82
CA LYS A 146 -18.96 -15.00 22.17
C LYS A 146 -19.58 -16.03 21.22
N THR A 147 -18.74 -16.82 20.58
CA THR A 147 -19.13 -17.99 19.76
C THR A 147 -19.39 -19.22 20.63
N ILE A 148 -19.94 -20.28 20.04
CA ILE A 148 -20.24 -21.53 20.79
C ILE A 148 -18.97 -22.18 21.35
N ASP A 149 -17.85 -22.11 20.63
CA ASP A 149 -16.53 -22.58 21.06
C ASP A 149 -15.82 -21.62 22.04
N HIS A 150 -16.54 -20.60 22.51
CA HIS A 150 -16.12 -19.63 23.52
C HIS A 150 -15.10 -18.58 23.06
N ARG A 151 -14.76 -18.48 21.77
CA ARG A 151 -13.93 -17.38 21.27
C ARG A 151 -14.62 -16.03 21.49
N LEU A 152 -13.83 -15.04 21.90
CA LEU A 152 -14.30 -13.69 22.17
C LEU A 152 -13.91 -12.75 21.02
N THR A 153 -14.83 -11.87 20.60
CA THR A 153 -14.53 -10.78 19.67
C THR A 153 -15.06 -9.47 20.24
N LEU A 154 -14.19 -8.48 20.40
CA LEU A 154 -14.57 -7.12 20.78
C LEU A 154 -14.75 -6.29 19.51
N SER A 155 -15.89 -5.61 19.40
CA SER A 155 -16.23 -4.80 18.23
C SER A 155 -16.73 -3.43 18.64
N PHE A 156 -16.31 -2.41 17.90
CA PHE A 156 -16.63 -1.01 18.13
C PHE A 156 -16.94 -0.31 16.81
N VAL A 157 -18.08 0.38 16.73
CA VAL A 157 -18.41 1.18 15.53
C VAL A 157 -17.96 2.62 15.72
N HIS A 158 -17.28 3.13 14.70
CA HIS A 158 -16.97 4.55 14.61
C HIS A 158 -18.24 5.31 14.27
N ARG A 159 -18.46 6.45 14.92
CA ARG A 159 -19.58 7.35 14.61
C ARG A 159 -19.03 8.67 14.11
N ARG A 160 -19.75 9.27 13.17
CA ARG A 160 -19.50 10.63 12.71
C ARG A 160 -20.81 11.40 12.71
N GLU A 161 -20.75 12.70 12.94
CA GLU A 161 -21.95 13.55 12.85
C GLU A 161 -22.57 13.50 11.44
N HIS A 162 -23.89 13.49 11.38
CA HIS A 162 -24.63 13.50 10.13
C HIS A 162 -24.59 14.89 9.47
N ARG A 163 -24.02 14.93 8.27
CA ARG A 163 -23.64 16.16 7.53
C ARG A 163 -24.77 17.17 7.26
N ARG A 164 -26.03 16.82 7.47
CA ARG A 164 -27.21 17.70 7.27
C ARG A 164 -28.10 17.86 8.49
N ASP A 165 -27.91 17.04 9.51
CA ASP A 165 -28.76 17.00 10.70
C ASP A 165 -27.85 16.82 11.92
N PRO A 166 -27.52 17.90 12.65
CA PRO A 166 -26.62 17.87 13.80
C PRO A 166 -27.13 16.99 14.96
N GLY A 167 -28.41 16.55 14.93
CA GLY A 167 -28.98 15.66 15.94
C GLY A 167 -28.89 14.17 15.59
N ARG A 168 -28.19 13.79 14.51
CA ARG A 168 -28.10 12.42 14.01
C ARG A 168 -26.64 12.05 13.76
N ASP A 169 -26.28 10.80 14.05
CA ASP A 169 -24.98 10.23 13.69
C ASP A 169 -25.09 9.29 12.49
N VAL A 170 -24.02 9.23 11.70
CA VAL A 170 -23.79 8.22 10.67
C VAL A 170 -22.81 7.19 11.21
N LEU A 171 -23.16 5.91 11.07
CA LEU A 171 -22.27 4.80 11.40
C LEU A 171 -21.13 4.72 10.38
N GLY A 172 -19.91 4.96 10.84
CA GLY A 172 -18.65 4.77 10.10
C GLY A 172 -18.23 3.30 10.04
N HIS A 173 -16.92 3.07 9.98
CA HIS A 173 -16.35 1.72 9.94
C HIS A 173 -16.41 1.05 11.32
N VAL A 174 -16.26 -0.27 11.35
CA VAL A 174 -16.22 -1.09 12.56
C VAL A 174 -14.79 -1.54 12.80
N SER A 175 -14.23 -1.18 13.95
CA SER A 175 -12.95 -1.73 14.44
C SER A 175 -13.22 -2.95 15.31
N MET A 176 -12.43 -4.00 15.15
CA MET A 176 -12.60 -5.24 15.92
C MET A 176 -11.28 -5.91 16.33
N ILE A 177 -11.29 -6.50 17.52
CA ILE A 177 -10.27 -7.44 18.00
C ILE A 177 -10.93 -8.82 17.97
N ARG A 178 -10.56 -9.63 16.98
CA ARG A 178 -11.31 -10.84 16.62
C ARG A 178 -10.67 -12.11 17.19
N GLU A 179 -11.53 -13.09 17.47
CA GLU A 179 -11.14 -14.48 17.73
C GLU A 179 -10.08 -14.63 18.83
N ILE A 180 -10.26 -13.90 19.93
CA ILE A 180 -9.47 -14.08 21.15
C ILE A 180 -9.82 -15.46 21.71
N ASP A 181 -8.86 -16.38 21.67
CA ASP A 181 -8.96 -17.67 22.34
C ASP A 181 -8.81 -17.46 23.86
N PRO A 182 -9.83 -17.74 24.69
CA PRO A 182 -9.72 -17.53 26.12
C PRO A 182 -8.84 -18.56 26.84
N ALA A 183 -8.58 -19.72 26.22
CA ALA A 183 -7.71 -20.76 26.78
C ALA A 183 -6.23 -20.44 26.54
N ASP A 184 -5.91 -19.96 25.33
CA ASP A 184 -4.55 -19.59 24.91
C ASP A 184 -4.54 -18.28 24.11
N PRO A 185 -4.77 -17.12 24.77
CA PRO A 185 -4.87 -15.85 24.08
C PRO A 185 -3.51 -15.42 23.50
N HIS A 186 -3.54 -14.99 22.24
CA HIS A 186 -2.37 -14.40 21.61
C HIS A 186 -1.86 -13.18 22.39
N ARG A 187 -0.54 -13.03 22.52
CA ARG A 187 0.09 -11.94 23.27
C ARG A 187 -0.42 -10.56 22.86
N ALA A 188 -0.49 -10.31 21.55
CA ALA A 188 -1.01 -9.06 21.00
C ALA A 188 -2.46 -8.74 21.46
N HIS A 189 -3.33 -9.74 21.63
CA HIS A 189 -4.68 -9.48 22.14
C HIS A 189 -4.66 -8.96 23.57
N ILE A 190 -3.77 -9.51 24.40
CA ILE A 190 -3.60 -9.08 25.79
C ILE A 190 -3.01 -7.66 25.83
N ASP A 191 -2.04 -7.39 24.97
CA ASP A 191 -1.41 -6.07 24.86
C ASP A 191 -2.43 -5.00 24.42
N ILE A 192 -3.23 -5.27 23.38
CA ILE A 192 -4.29 -4.35 22.92
C ILE A 192 -5.36 -4.16 24.00
N LEU A 193 -5.83 -5.24 24.65
CA LEU A 193 -6.81 -5.12 25.74
C LEU A 193 -6.26 -4.31 26.92
N ALA A 194 -4.99 -4.48 27.27
CA ALA A 194 -4.36 -3.68 28.33
C ALA A 194 -4.27 -2.20 27.94
N GLU A 195 -3.96 -1.88 26.68
CA GLU A 195 -3.95 -0.51 26.17
C GLU A 195 -5.34 0.16 26.18
N LEU A 196 -6.42 -0.63 26.15
CA LEU A 196 -7.81 -0.15 26.32
C LEU A 196 -8.23 -0.01 27.79
N SER A 197 -7.35 -0.30 28.75
CA SER A 197 -7.68 -0.11 30.16
C SER A 197 -7.83 1.37 30.49
N MET A 198 -8.71 1.69 31.45
CA MET A 198 -8.99 3.05 31.88
C MET A 198 -7.72 3.80 32.32
N ALA A 199 -6.76 3.09 32.90
CA ALA A 199 -5.47 3.66 33.32
C ALA A 199 -4.63 4.14 32.13
N GLU A 200 -4.47 3.31 31.11
CA GLU A 200 -3.71 3.65 29.89
C GLU A 200 -4.43 4.73 29.07
N CYS A 201 -5.76 4.68 28.99
CA CYS A 201 -6.55 5.73 28.36
C CYS A 201 -6.43 7.06 29.11
N SER A 202 -6.40 7.05 30.45
CA SER A 202 -6.22 8.27 31.25
C SER A 202 -4.84 8.88 31.05
N GLU A 203 -3.78 8.06 30.99
CA GLU A 203 -2.43 8.53 30.66
C GLU A 203 -2.37 9.13 29.25
N TRP A 204 -3.04 8.51 28.28
CA TRP A 204 -3.16 9.07 26.93
C TRP A 204 -3.87 10.43 26.93
N ILE A 205 -4.96 10.58 27.67
CA ILE A 205 -5.72 11.84 27.82
C ILE A 205 -4.82 12.94 28.39
N ASP A 206 -4.05 12.63 29.43
CA ASP A 206 -3.11 13.58 30.05
C ASP A 206 -2.01 14.03 29.08
N ILE A 207 -1.44 13.08 28.32
CA ILE A 207 -0.38 13.37 27.33
C ILE A 207 -0.90 14.27 26.20
N HIS A 208 -2.15 14.07 25.76
CA HIS A 208 -2.75 14.81 24.65
C HIS A 208 -3.48 16.09 25.09
N ASN A 209 -3.49 16.41 26.39
CA ASN A 209 -4.25 17.53 26.98
C ASN A 209 -5.76 17.47 26.68
N GLU A 210 -6.31 16.26 26.57
CA GLU A 210 -7.75 16.04 26.42
C GLU A 210 -8.46 16.12 27.79
N SER A 211 -9.79 16.16 27.77
CA SER A 211 -10.59 16.18 29.02
C SER A 211 -10.88 14.77 29.52
N HIS A 212 -10.78 14.53 30.83
CA HIS A 212 -11.22 13.28 31.49
C HIS A 212 -12.74 13.16 31.52
N ASN A 213 -13.33 12.96 30.34
CA ASN A 213 -14.75 12.87 30.12
C ASN A 213 -15.03 11.87 28.98
N PHE A 214 -16.30 11.70 28.60
CA PHE A 214 -16.67 10.81 27.50
C PHE A 214 -15.91 11.08 26.20
N ASP A 215 -15.75 12.35 25.81
CA ASP A 215 -15.11 12.71 24.54
C ASP A 215 -13.61 12.36 24.54
N GLY A 216 -12.90 12.61 25.66
CA GLY A 216 -11.49 12.24 25.79
C GLY A 216 -11.24 10.73 25.84
N LEU A 217 -12.11 9.98 26.54
CA LEU A 217 -12.04 8.51 26.54
C LEU A 217 -12.34 7.93 25.16
N LEU A 218 -13.32 8.50 24.45
CA LEU A 218 -13.64 8.12 23.09
C LEU A 218 -12.45 8.38 22.16
N ALA A 219 -11.82 9.55 22.25
CA ALA A 219 -10.61 9.87 21.49
C ALA A 219 -9.47 8.86 21.76
N ALA A 220 -9.24 8.50 23.03
CA ALA A 220 -8.24 7.50 23.40
C ALA A 220 -8.54 6.12 22.80
N TRP A 221 -9.80 5.65 22.87
CA TRP A 221 -10.22 4.40 22.24
C TRP A 221 -10.00 4.41 20.72
N LEU A 222 -10.36 5.52 20.06
CA LEU A 222 -10.20 5.68 18.62
C LEU A 222 -8.73 5.60 18.20
N ASP A 223 -7.82 6.26 18.93
CA ASP A 223 -6.37 6.20 18.69
C ASP A 223 -5.79 4.79 18.91
N LYS A 224 -6.19 4.13 20.00
CA LYS A 224 -5.68 2.79 20.35
C LYS A 224 -6.19 1.68 19.44
N LEU A 225 -7.35 1.85 18.83
CA LEU A 225 -7.92 0.92 17.84
C LEU A 225 -7.55 1.31 16.39
N ASP A 226 -6.73 2.34 16.19
CA ASP A 226 -6.32 2.77 14.86
C ASP A 226 -5.24 1.84 14.26
N THR A 227 -5.61 1.21 13.15
CA THR A 227 -4.73 0.35 12.37
C THR A 227 -3.57 1.10 11.72
N GLU A 228 -3.71 2.40 11.42
CA GLU A 228 -2.62 3.19 10.87
C GLU A 228 -1.51 3.44 11.89
N GLU A 229 -1.89 3.74 13.14
CA GLU A 229 -0.96 3.89 14.25
C GLU A 229 -0.26 2.57 14.58
N LEU A 230 -1.01 1.45 14.63
CA LEU A 230 -0.43 0.11 14.80
C LEU A 230 0.64 -0.21 13.73
N ASN A 231 0.30 0.06 12.47
CA ASN A 231 1.21 -0.13 11.34
C ASN A 231 2.46 0.75 11.45
N ARG A 232 2.31 2.00 11.94
CA ARG A 232 3.42 2.94 12.14
C ARG A 232 4.39 2.46 13.21
N ARG A 233 3.88 1.95 14.34
CA ARG A 233 4.69 1.38 15.43
C ARG A 233 5.46 0.14 14.96
N PHE A 234 4.77 -0.82 14.36
CA PHE A 234 5.38 -2.03 13.79
C PHE A 234 6.51 -1.70 12.81
N TYR A 235 6.26 -0.75 11.90
CA TYR A 235 7.25 -0.27 10.95
C TYR A 235 8.52 0.25 11.65
N GLY A 236 8.37 1.09 12.67
CA GLY A 236 9.51 1.68 13.37
C GLY A 236 10.44 0.61 13.94
N GLU A 237 9.85 -0.37 14.64
CA GLU A 237 10.58 -1.50 15.22
C GLU A 237 11.22 -2.39 14.15
N LEU A 238 10.47 -2.72 13.09
CA LEU A 238 10.97 -3.56 12.00
C LEU A 238 12.11 -2.87 11.22
N PHE A 239 12.05 -1.55 11.09
CA PHE A 239 13.10 -0.77 10.45
C PHE A 239 14.39 -0.76 11.28
N ASP A 240 14.28 -0.69 12.59
CA ASP A 240 15.44 -0.78 13.48
C ASP A 240 16.04 -2.20 13.47
N TRP A 241 15.20 -3.23 13.38
CA TRP A 241 15.65 -4.59 13.09
C TRP A 241 16.40 -4.67 11.76
N PHE A 242 15.83 -4.10 10.68
CA PHE A 242 16.41 -4.12 9.35
C PHE A 242 17.81 -3.50 9.31
N LYS A 243 18.00 -2.31 9.90
CA LYS A 243 19.32 -1.66 9.96
C LYS A 243 20.36 -2.56 10.62
N ARG A 244 19.99 -3.19 11.74
CA ARG A 244 20.86 -4.11 12.45
C ARG A 244 21.18 -5.34 11.60
N ALA A 245 20.18 -5.94 10.98
CA ALA A 245 20.36 -7.10 10.12
C ALA A 245 21.30 -6.80 8.93
N VAL A 246 21.23 -5.61 8.34
CA VAL A 246 22.16 -5.18 7.26
C VAL A 246 23.61 -5.10 7.74
N GLU A 247 23.85 -4.69 9.00
CA GLU A 247 25.19 -4.59 9.56
C GLU A 247 25.75 -5.95 10.02
N GLU A 248 24.91 -6.80 10.60
CA GLU A 248 25.31 -8.05 11.25
C GLU A 248 25.24 -9.28 10.34
N ALA A 249 24.28 -9.33 9.41
CA ALA A 249 24.14 -10.46 8.48
C ALA A 249 25.11 -10.31 7.31
N LYS A 250 25.80 -11.40 6.99
CA LYS A 250 26.72 -11.48 5.86
C LYS A 250 26.26 -12.58 4.93
N PHE A 251 26.13 -12.25 3.64
CA PHE A 251 25.83 -13.21 2.59
C PHE A 251 26.90 -13.13 1.49
N PRO A 252 27.42 -14.25 0.96
CA PRO A 252 28.43 -14.30 -0.10
C PRO A 252 27.85 -14.03 -1.50
N SER A 253 27.34 -12.83 -1.78
CA SER A 253 26.80 -12.47 -3.11
C SER A 253 27.27 -11.10 -3.58
N THR A 254 27.21 -10.89 -4.91
CA THR A 254 27.54 -9.62 -5.58
C THR A 254 26.47 -8.54 -5.37
N VAL A 255 25.33 -8.92 -4.82
CA VAL A 255 24.18 -8.07 -4.49
C VAL A 255 24.45 -7.34 -3.16
N SER A 256 23.96 -6.10 -3.00
CA SER A 256 24.12 -5.34 -1.75
C SER A 256 23.46 -6.04 -0.55
N ALA A 257 24.02 -5.88 0.66
CA ALA A 257 23.51 -6.48 1.89
C ALA A 257 22.03 -6.11 2.15
N GLU A 258 21.65 -4.88 1.88
CA GLU A 258 20.28 -4.38 2.02
C GLU A 258 19.29 -5.17 1.17
N GLN A 259 19.62 -5.42 -0.10
CA GLN A 259 18.76 -6.21 -1.00
C GLN A 259 18.62 -7.66 -0.53
N GLN A 260 19.66 -8.24 0.07
CA GLN A 260 19.61 -9.60 0.61
C GLN A 260 18.73 -9.67 1.87
N VAL A 261 18.89 -8.70 2.78
CA VAL A 261 18.05 -8.60 3.98
C VAL A 261 16.59 -8.32 3.62
N ILE A 262 16.33 -7.48 2.60
CA ILE A 262 14.98 -7.27 2.06
C ILE A 262 14.40 -8.61 1.58
N ARG A 263 15.11 -9.38 0.75
CA ARG A 263 14.61 -10.70 0.30
C ARG A 263 14.33 -11.65 1.47
N LEU A 264 15.21 -11.66 2.48
CA LEU A 264 15.07 -12.47 3.68
C LEU A 264 13.79 -12.10 4.43
N ILE A 265 13.60 -10.81 4.74
CA ILE A 265 12.44 -10.34 5.50
C ILE A 265 11.14 -10.54 4.70
N THR A 266 11.14 -10.37 3.37
CA THR A 266 9.97 -10.65 2.51
C THR A 266 9.54 -12.10 2.60
N ARG A 267 10.48 -13.04 2.53
CA ARG A 267 10.18 -14.48 2.65
C ARG A 267 9.68 -14.84 4.05
N ILE A 268 10.31 -14.29 5.09
CA ILE A 268 9.89 -14.54 6.48
C ILE A 268 8.49 -13.98 6.73
N LEU A 269 8.21 -12.75 6.30
CA LEU A 269 6.89 -12.14 6.46
C LEU A 269 5.82 -12.95 5.71
N PHE A 270 6.08 -13.40 4.48
CA PHE A 270 5.16 -14.30 3.79
C PHE A 270 4.88 -15.56 4.60
N VAL A 271 5.95 -16.22 5.05
CA VAL A 271 5.88 -17.44 5.86
C VAL A 271 5.11 -17.20 7.15
N TRP A 272 5.26 -16.02 7.75
CA TRP A 272 4.52 -15.60 8.94
C TRP A 272 3.02 -15.44 8.64
N PHE A 273 2.63 -14.80 7.54
CA PHE A 273 1.22 -14.70 7.14
C PHE A 273 0.58 -16.07 6.89
N ILE A 274 1.27 -16.99 6.21
CA ILE A 274 0.73 -18.34 5.95
C ILE A 274 0.82 -19.27 7.17
N LYS A 275 1.67 -18.98 8.16
CA LYS A 275 1.69 -19.64 9.48
C LYS A 275 0.35 -19.43 10.20
N GLU A 276 -0.25 -18.25 10.09
CA GLU A 276 -1.59 -17.97 10.65
C GLU A 276 -2.71 -18.83 10.01
N LYS A 277 -2.47 -19.44 8.83
CA LYS A 277 -3.34 -20.44 8.20
C LYS A 277 -2.96 -21.88 8.51
N GLU A 278 -2.04 -22.10 9.46
CA GLU A 278 -1.51 -23.42 9.84
C GLU A 278 -0.88 -24.22 8.69
N LEU A 279 -0.49 -23.52 7.62
CA LEU A 279 0.24 -24.10 6.49
C LEU A 279 1.72 -24.29 6.88
N VAL A 280 2.26 -23.43 7.73
CA VAL A 280 3.61 -23.56 8.30
C VAL A 280 3.50 -23.73 9.81
N ARG A 281 4.26 -24.70 10.33
CA ARG A 281 4.31 -25.05 11.75
C ARG A 281 4.95 -23.94 12.58
N GLU A 282 4.29 -23.55 13.68
CA GLU A 282 4.80 -22.53 14.59
C GLU A 282 6.12 -22.92 15.25
N GLU A 283 6.37 -24.22 15.43
CA GLU A 283 7.59 -24.73 16.06
C GLU A 283 8.88 -24.24 15.39
N TRP A 284 8.84 -23.85 14.10
CA TRP A 284 9.99 -23.28 13.39
C TRP A 284 10.43 -21.90 13.91
N PHE A 285 9.57 -21.21 14.66
CA PHE A 285 9.78 -19.84 15.15
C PHE A 285 9.89 -19.77 16.67
N VAL A 286 9.87 -20.92 17.35
CA VAL A 286 9.97 -21.01 18.81
C VAL A 286 11.39 -21.37 19.22
N ARG A 287 12.04 -20.48 20.00
CA ARG A 287 13.41 -20.66 20.52
C ARG A 287 13.63 -22.04 21.16
N ALA A 288 12.78 -22.41 22.12
CA ALA A 288 12.90 -23.66 22.86
C ALA A 288 12.81 -24.92 21.97
N GLU A 289 12.12 -24.83 20.84
CA GLU A 289 12.01 -25.93 19.88
C GLU A 289 13.25 -26.01 18.97
N MET A 290 13.80 -24.87 18.56
CA MET A 290 15.04 -24.83 17.77
C MET A 290 16.27 -25.27 18.57
N GLU A 291 16.36 -24.94 19.86
CA GLU A 291 17.41 -25.43 20.78
C GLU A 291 17.42 -26.97 20.93
N LYS A 292 16.25 -27.61 20.80
CA LYS A 292 16.13 -29.08 20.80
C LYS A 292 16.50 -29.69 19.44
N LEU A 293 16.25 -28.96 18.35
CA LEU A 293 16.36 -29.46 16.97
C LEU A 293 17.76 -29.29 16.37
N LEU A 294 18.47 -28.22 16.70
CA LEU A 294 19.79 -27.88 16.15
C LEU A 294 20.94 -28.30 17.06
N ASN A 295 22.12 -28.53 16.49
CA ASN A 295 23.30 -28.94 17.24
C ASN A 295 23.91 -27.78 18.03
N ASP A 296 24.11 -26.64 17.38
CA ASP A 296 24.55 -25.37 17.98
C ASP A 296 23.47 -24.31 17.74
N PHE A 297 22.87 -23.78 18.81
CA PHE A 297 21.84 -22.74 18.74
C PHE A 297 22.36 -21.50 19.45
N GLY A 298 22.36 -20.35 18.75
CA GLY A 298 23.03 -19.12 19.19
C GLY A 298 24.22 -18.72 18.32
N GLY A 299 24.53 -19.51 17.29
CA GLY A 299 25.52 -19.22 16.26
C GLY A 299 24.84 -18.63 15.02
N SER A 300 24.95 -19.34 13.89
CA SER A 300 24.32 -18.96 12.60
C SER A 300 23.67 -20.15 11.90
N ASP A 301 23.27 -21.15 12.67
CA ASP A 301 22.82 -22.45 12.15
C ASP A 301 21.34 -22.41 11.73
N TYR A 302 20.54 -21.54 12.35
CA TYR A 302 19.10 -21.46 12.07
C TYR A 302 18.81 -21.09 10.62
N TYR A 303 19.44 -20.03 10.10
CA TYR A 303 19.21 -19.61 8.71
C TYR A 303 19.54 -20.73 7.72
N ARG A 304 20.70 -21.39 7.91
CA ARG A 304 21.20 -22.45 7.01
C ARG A 304 20.38 -23.73 7.10
N ALA A 305 20.22 -24.26 8.31
CA ALA A 305 19.61 -25.56 8.54
C ALA A 305 18.08 -25.52 8.45
N VAL A 306 17.45 -24.39 8.80
CA VAL A 306 15.99 -24.26 8.86
C VAL A 306 15.47 -23.40 7.72
N LEU A 307 15.76 -22.09 7.71
CA LEU A 307 15.10 -21.16 6.79
C LEU A 307 15.37 -21.48 5.32
N GLN A 308 16.61 -21.77 4.92
CA GLN A 308 16.90 -22.11 3.53
C GLN A 308 16.21 -23.42 3.11
N ASN A 309 16.19 -24.45 3.96
CA ASN A 309 15.48 -25.70 3.69
C ASN A 309 13.96 -25.51 3.64
N LEU A 310 13.42 -24.61 4.46
CA LEU A 310 12.01 -24.24 4.44
C LEU A 310 11.64 -23.53 3.13
N PHE A 311 12.44 -22.54 2.71
CA PHE A 311 12.20 -21.78 1.49
C PHE A 311 12.35 -22.64 0.23
N PHE A 312 13.50 -23.30 0.05
CA PHE A 312 13.85 -23.90 -1.23
C PHE A 312 13.42 -25.37 -1.35
N ALA A 313 13.70 -26.18 -0.33
CA ALA A 313 13.48 -27.62 -0.35
C ALA A 313 12.11 -28.05 0.21
N THR A 314 11.28 -27.10 0.65
CA THR A 314 9.96 -27.37 1.22
C THR A 314 8.87 -26.58 0.51
N LEU A 315 8.83 -25.25 0.69
CA LEU A 315 7.78 -24.40 0.10
C LEU A 315 7.84 -24.34 -1.44
N ASN A 316 9.04 -24.49 -2.01
CA ASN A 316 9.27 -24.55 -3.47
C ASN A 316 9.58 -25.97 -4.00
N THR A 317 9.18 -27.04 -3.29
CA THR A 317 9.40 -28.43 -3.71
C THR A 317 8.21 -29.32 -3.38
N GLU A 318 7.79 -30.16 -4.34
CA GLU A 318 6.70 -31.13 -4.20
C GLU A 318 6.97 -32.12 -3.05
N MET A 319 5.92 -32.49 -2.30
CA MET A 319 6.05 -33.24 -1.05
C MET A 319 6.78 -34.58 -1.19
N ASP A 320 6.51 -35.33 -2.26
CA ASP A 320 7.11 -36.64 -2.51
C ASP A 320 8.59 -36.57 -2.93
N MET A 321 9.02 -35.40 -3.40
CA MET A 321 10.39 -35.17 -3.83
C MET A 321 11.32 -34.74 -2.68
N ARG A 322 10.76 -34.54 -1.47
CA ARG A 322 11.52 -34.02 -0.33
C ARG A 322 12.36 -35.10 0.35
N GLY A 323 13.64 -34.79 0.54
CA GLY A 323 14.57 -35.67 1.24
C GLY A 323 15.94 -35.04 1.40
N PHE A 324 16.77 -35.57 2.31
CA PHE A 324 18.16 -35.13 2.41
C PHE A 324 18.92 -35.50 1.13
N SER A 325 19.80 -34.60 0.71
CA SER A 325 20.68 -34.89 -0.42
C SER A 325 21.65 -36.03 -0.09
N THR A 326 21.99 -36.81 -1.11
CA THR A 326 22.98 -37.88 -1.01
C THR A 326 24.35 -37.41 -1.55
N LYS A 327 25.45 -37.93 -1.00
CA LYS A 327 26.82 -37.61 -1.46
C LYS A 327 27.14 -38.03 -2.90
N THR A 328 26.21 -38.70 -3.57
CA THR A 328 26.39 -39.26 -4.92
C THR A 328 25.82 -38.39 -6.02
N GLU A 329 24.86 -37.51 -5.72
CA GLU A 329 24.17 -36.64 -6.68
C GLU A 329 24.98 -35.37 -6.99
N PRO A 330 25.12 -34.94 -8.26
CA PRO A 330 25.73 -33.65 -8.61
C PRO A 330 24.93 -32.53 -7.94
N SER A 331 25.53 -31.87 -6.94
CA SER A 331 24.78 -31.23 -5.86
C SER A 331 24.45 -29.75 -6.06
N HIS A 332 25.14 -29.04 -6.96
CA HIS A 332 25.16 -27.57 -7.02
C HIS A 332 24.04 -26.91 -7.87
N ARG A 333 23.03 -27.68 -8.27
CA ARG A 333 21.83 -27.18 -8.98
C ARG A 333 20.52 -27.79 -8.43
N VAL A 334 20.63 -28.54 -7.32
CA VAL A 334 19.51 -29.30 -6.74
C VAL A 334 19.10 -28.66 -5.43
N PHE A 335 18.11 -27.75 -5.55
CA PHE A 335 17.47 -27.02 -4.46
C PHE A 335 16.33 -27.79 -3.78
N SER A 336 15.90 -28.90 -4.38
CA SER A 336 14.77 -29.71 -3.92
C SER A 336 15.10 -30.71 -2.81
N ARG A 337 16.33 -30.65 -2.28
CA ARG A 337 16.81 -31.61 -1.27
C ARG A 337 17.24 -30.88 -0.02
N PHE A 338 16.91 -31.44 1.14
CA PHE A 338 17.36 -30.93 2.42
C PHE A 338 18.88 -30.99 2.54
N ARG A 339 19.47 -29.92 3.05
CA ARG A 339 20.90 -29.71 3.25
C ARG A 339 21.25 -29.56 4.72
N TYR A 340 22.55 -29.47 5.04
CA TYR A 340 23.05 -29.21 6.38
C TYR A 340 22.64 -30.25 7.43
N GLN A 341 22.56 -31.53 7.03
CA GLN A 341 22.16 -32.61 7.94
C GLN A 341 23.05 -32.68 9.19
N SER A 342 24.33 -32.28 9.10
CA SER A 342 25.25 -32.25 10.24
C SER A 342 24.96 -31.16 11.27
N LEU A 343 24.14 -30.15 10.94
CA LEU A 343 23.72 -29.09 11.87
C LEU A 343 22.42 -29.47 12.62
N ILE A 344 21.75 -30.54 12.19
CA ILE A 344 20.45 -30.98 12.72
C ILE A 344 20.68 -32.14 13.69
N ARG A 345 20.28 -31.95 14.95
CA ARG A 345 20.36 -32.96 16.02
C ARG A 345 19.35 -34.08 15.81
N ASP A 346 18.09 -33.72 15.57
CA ASP A 346 17.00 -34.68 15.33
C ASP A 346 16.47 -34.59 13.89
N THR A 347 17.17 -35.31 13.01
CA THR A 347 16.82 -35.36 11.58
C THR A 347 15.47 -36.04 11.31
N LYS A 348 14.96 -36.90 12.21
CA LYS A 348 13.65 -37.53 12.06
C LYS A 348 12.55 -36.52 12.34
N ARG A 349 12.67 -35.78 13.45
CA ARG A 349 11.74 -34.71 13.80
C ARG A 349 11.74 -33.61 12.75
N PHE A 350 12.92 -33.19 12.28
CA PHE A 350 13.05 -32.21 11.21
C PHE A 350 12.25 -32.61 9.95
N LYS A 351 12.43 -33.85 9.46
CA LYS A 351 11.67 -34.36 8.32
C LYS A 351 10.16 -34.41 8.59
N SER A 352 9.76 -34.81 9.81
CA SER A 352 8.35 -34.86 10.20
C SER A 352 7.70 -33.48 10.12
N LEU A 353 8.37 -32.45 10.64
CA LEU A 353 7.87 -31.07 10.59
C LEU A 353 7.82 -30.54 9.14
N MET A 354 8.86 -30.76 8.33
CA MET A 354 8.86 -30.33 6.92
C MET A 354 7.80 -31.06 6.06
N LYS A 355 7.43 -32.28 6.43
CA LYS A 355 6.36 -33.03 5.75
C LYS A 355 4.98 -32.42 6.01
N GLN A 356 4.80 -31.69 7.11
CA GLN A 356 3.52 -31.07 7.47
C GLN A 356 3.28 -29.71 6.81
N THR A 357 4.26 -29.21 6.04
CA THR A 357 4.16 -27.95 5.29
C THR A 357 3.79 -28.27 3.84
N PRO A 358 2.75 -27.69 3.24
CA PRO A 358 2.42 -27.92 1.83
C PRO A 358 3.47 -27.30 0.91
N PHE A 359 3.49 -27.76 -0.33
CA PHE A 359 4.15 -27.10 -1.43
C PHE A 359 3.27 -25.93 -1.90
N ILE A 360 3.81 -24.72 -1.83
CA ILE A 360 3.08 -23.48 -2.17
C ILE A 360 3.46 -22.99 -3.56
N ASN A 361 4.68 -23.29 -4.02
CA ASN A 361 5.22 -22.78 -5.29
C ASN A 361 5.44 -21.24 -5.26
N GLY A 362 5.62 -20.64 -6.44
CA GLY A 362 5.78 -19.19 -6.61
C GLY A 362 7.22 -18.70 -6.66
N GLY A 363 7.50 -17.77 -7.57
CA GLY A 363 8.85 -17.23 -7.80
C GLY A 363 9.53 -16.60 -6.58
N LEU A 364 8.77 -16.25 -5.53
CA LEU A 364 9.31 -15.70 -4.28
C LEU A 364 10.38 -16.61 -3.64
N PHE A 365 10.19 -17.92 -3.75
CA PHE A 365 11.07 -18.93 -3.18
C PHE A 365 12.06 -19.51 -4.20
N ASP A 366 12.23 -18.89 -5.36
CA ASP A 366 13.30 -19.26 -6.28
C ASP A 366 14.67 -18.88 -5.70
N CYS A 367 15.67 -19.73 -5.90
CA CYS A 367 17.05 -19.39 -5.56
C CYS A 367 17.60 -18.41 -6.61
N LEU A 368 17.78 -17.16 -6.20
CA LEU A 368 18.21 -16.02 -7.04
C LEU A 368 19.69 -15.67 -6.85
N ASP A 369 20.49 -16.63 -6.37
CA ASP A 369 21.91 -16.44 -6.07
C ASP A 369 22.79 -16.55 -7.31
N ASP A 370 23.99 -15.94 -7.24
CA ASP A 370 24.84 -15.67 -8.40
C ASP A 370 25.40 -16.95 -9.08
N GLU A 371 25.31 -16.98 -10.41
CA GLU A 371 25.93 -18.00 -11.26
C GLU A 371 27.29 -17.49 -11.78
N GLU A 372 28.40 -18.10 -11.36
CA GLU A 372 29.72 -17.71 -11.86
C GLU A 372 29.95 -18.16 -13.33
N SER A 373 29.04 -18.95 -13.93
CA SER A 373 29.06 -19.24 -15.38
C SER A 373 27.77 -19.92 -15.89
N ARG A 374 27.17 -19.38 -16.96
CA ARG A 374 26.01 -19.94 -17.71
C ARG A 374 26.32 -21.23 -18.50
N SER A 375 27.59 -21.66 -18.55
CA SER A 375 27.96 -22.89 -19.26
C SER A 375 27.76 -24.12 -18.39
N ALA A 376 27.61 -25.30 -19.02
CA ALA A 376 27.43 -26.60 -18.34
C ALA A 376 28.58 -27.01 -17.38
N GLY A 377 29.61 -26.17 -17.21
CA GLY A 377 30.71 -26.32 -16.24
C GLY A 377 30.93 -25.14 -15.28
N GLY A 378 29.99 -24.20 -15.18
CA GLY A 378 30.07 -23.05 -14.26
C GLY A 378 29.88 -23.41 -12.79
N ILE A 379 30.55 -22.66 -11.90
CA ILE A 379 30.38 -22.78 -10.46
C ILE A 379 29.19 -21.91 -10.06
N ARG A 380 28.16 -22.49 -9.45
CA ARG A 380 27.05 -21.72 -8.86
C ARG A 380 27.29 -21.57 -7.36
N ILE A 381 27.24 -20.34 -6.84
CA ILE A 381 27.37 -20.06 -5.41
C ILE A 381 25.97 -19.77 -4.90
N ASP A 382 25.20 -20.83 -4.69
CA ASP A 382 23.78 -20.74 -4.35
C ASP A 382 23.47 -20.65 -2.85
N MET A 383 24.51 -20.52 -2.04
CA MET A 383 24.48 -20.43 -0.57
C MET A 383 23.72 -21.55 0.17
N PHE A 384 23.17 -22.52 -0.54
CA PHE A 384 22.31 -23.60 -0.04
C PHE A 384 22.99 -24.96 -0.17
N SER A 385 23.76 -25.16 -1.24
CA SER A 385 24.42 -26.42 -1.56
C SER A 385 25.67 -26.66 -0.69
N ASP A 386 25.79 -27.88 -0.16
CA ASP A 386 27.00 -28.37 0.49
C ASP A 386 28.19 -28.44 -0.51
N PRO A 387 29.46 -28.30 -0.06
CA PRO A 387 30.62 -28.51 -0.91
C PRO A 387 30.67 -29.98 -1.33
N ASP A 388 30.72 -30.22 -2.63
CA ASP A 388 30.75 -31.58 -3.18
C ASP A 388 32.19 -32.10 -3.14
N PRO A 389 32.46 -33.32 -2.65
CA PRO A 389 33.78 -33.94 -2.80
C PRO A 389 34.22 -34.09 -4.27
N LYS A 390 33.29 -34.09 -5.23
CA LYS A 390 33.55 -34.11 -6.67
C LYS A 390 33.82 -32.73 -7.27
N ASP A 391 33.65 -31.65 -6.51
CA ASP A 391 33.99 -30.30 -6.98
C ASP A 391 35.49 -30.23 -7.32
N GLY A 392 35.80 -29.68 -8.49
CA GLY A 392 37.20 -29.39 -8.85
C GLY A 392 37.85 -28.47 -7.80
N PRO A 393 39.19 -28.47 -7.65
CA PRO A 393 39.88 -27.76 -6.57
C PRO A 393 39.50 -26.27 -6.47
N ARG A 394 39.29 -25.62 -7.61
CA ARG A 394 38.86 -24.22 -7.73
C ARG A 394 37.43 -23.99 -7.23
N ALA A 395 36.49 -24.85 -7.63
CA ALA A 395 35.10 -24.79 -7.19
C ALA A 395 34.96 -25.06 -5.68
N ALA A 396 35.69 -26.07 -5.20
CA ALA A 396 35.73 -26.39 -3.78
C ALA A 396 36.34 -25.25 -2.94
N GLN A 397 37.32 -24.51 -3.47
CA GLN A 397 37.88 -23.34 -2.81
C GLN A 397 36.89 -22.16 -2.79
N ALA A 398 36.32 -21.79 -3.93
CA ALA A 398 35.36 -20.69 -4.03
C ALA A 398 34.14 -20.91 -3.11
N ARG A 399 33.58 -22.13 -3.08
CA ARG A 399 32.48 -22.46 -2.16
C ARG A 399 32.90 -22.41 -0.69
N ARG A 400 34.10 -22.88 -0.34
CA ARG A 400 34.61 -22.78 1.03
C ARG A 400 34.83 -21.33 1.48
N GLU A 401 35.24 -20.45 0.57
CA GLU A 401 35.40 -19.02 0.83
C GLU A 401 34.04 -18.35 1.01
N ALA A 402 33.10 -18.57 0.09
CA ALA A 402 31.71 -18.11 0.23
C ALA A 402 31.05 -18.60 1.52
N TRP A 403 31.28 -19.85 1.92
CA TRP A 403 30.77 -20.42 3.17
C TRP A 403 31.32 -19.78 4.44
N ARG A 404 32.56 -19.25 4.39
CA ARG A 404 33.12 -18.47 5.50
C ARG A 404 32.52 -17.08 5.59
N GLU A 405 32.02 -16.56 4.46
CA GLU A 405 31.39 -15.25 4.37
C GLU A 405 29.90 -15.28 4.73
N LEU A 406 29.21 -16.41 4.53
CA LEU A 406 27.81 -16.57 4.98
C LEU A 406 27.75 -16.59 6.51
N ASN A 407 27.20 -15.57 7.15
CA ASN A 407 26.98 -15.55 8.59
C ASN A 407 25.72 -14.73 8.89
N VAL A 408 24.63 -15.42 9.23
CA VAL A 408 23.37 -14.79 9.64
C VAL A 408 23.10 -15.21 11.08
N PRO A 409 23.40 -14.35 12.08
CA PRO A 409 23.29 -14.72 13.49
C PRO A 409 21.88 -15.14 13.90
N ASP A 410 21.78 -16.20 14.71
CA ASP A 410 20.50 -16.68 15.25
C ASP A 410 19.82 -15.61 16.14
N ALA A 411 20.63 -14.74 16.78
CA ALA A 411 20.17 -13.63 17.61
C ALA A 411 19.30 -12.62 16.84
N LEU A 412 19.54 -12.42 15.53
CA LEU A 412 18.66 -11.58 14.70
C LEU A 412 17.22 -12.11 14.68
N PHE A 413 16.99 -13.39 14.94
CA PHE A 413 15.65 -13.98 14.92
C PHE A 413 15.05 -14.19 16.32
N PHE A 414 15.86 -14.56 17.31
CA PHE A 414 15.39 -15.09 18.60
C PHE A 414 15.87 -14.33 19.85
N ASP A 415 16.55 -13.19 19.69
CA ASP A 415 16.87 -12.33 20.83
C ASP A 415 15.58 -11.69 21.40
N GLU A 416 15.42 -11.64 22.72
CA GLU A 416 14.17 -11.18 23.35
C GLU A 416 13.94 -9.67 23.16
N ASP A 417 15.00 -8.88 23.06
CA ASP A 417 14.90 -7.41 22.99
C ASP A 417 14.78 -6.90 21.55
N TYR A 418 15.44 -7.57 20.61
CA TYR A 418 15.51 -7.10 19.20
C TYR A 418 15.37 -8.21 18.16
N GLY A 419 15.04 -9.44 18.53
CA GLY A 419 14.84 -10.53 17.57
C GLY A 419 13.59 -10.33 16.73
N LEU A 420 13.64 -10.80 15.47
CA LEU A 420 12.51 -10.67 14.55
C LEU A 420 11.25 -11.40 15.03
N PHE A 421 11.35 -12.64 15.53
CA PHE A 421 10.15 -13.41 15.92
C PHE A 421 9.50 -12.88 17.20
N PRO A 422 10.25 -12.47 18.24
CA PRO A 422 9.68 -11.73 19.37
C PRO A 422 8.94 -10.47 18.93
N LEU A 423 9.53 -9.67 18.03
CA LEU A 423 8.89 -8.50 17.44
C LEU A 423 7.57 -8.89 16.73
N LEU A 424 7.60 -9.87 15.81
CA LEU A 424 6.39 -10.28 15.08
C LEU A 424 5.29 -10.80 16.03
N ASN A 425 5.64 -11.49 17.13
CA ASN A 425 4.69 -11.97 18.13
C ASN A 425 4.04 -10.86 18.97
N HIS A 426 4.58 -9.64 19.00
CA HIS A 426 3.93 -8.49 19.66
C HIS A 426 2.68 -8.04 18.91
N TYR A 427 2.56 -8.40 17.63
CA TYR A 427 1.48 -7.96 16.77
C TYR A 427 0.65 -9.15 16.33
N LYS A 428 -0.68 -8.98 16.28
CA LYS A 428 -1.55 -9.98 15.66
C LYS A 428 -1.49 -9.77 14.16
N PHE A 429 -1.23 -10.83 13.41
CA PHE A 429 -1.32 -10.80 11.95
C PHE A 429 -2.72 -11.27 11.55
N THR A 430 -3.34 -10.53 10.63
CA THR A 430 -4.54 -10.98 9.93
C THR A 430 -4.18 -11.25 8.49
N VAL A 431 -4.85 -12.23 7.92
CA VAL A 431 -4.63 -12.60 6.54
C VAL A 431 -5.57 -11.82 5.61
N GLU A 432 -6.73 -11.37 6.12
CA GLU A 432 -7.69 -10.59 5.34
C GLU A 432 -7.30 -9.10 5.34
N GLU A 433 -7.14 -8.49 4.16
CA GLU A 433 -6.96 -7.03 4.08
C GLU A 433 -8.22 -6.33 4.62
N ASN A 434 -8.01 -5.25 5.39
CA ASN A 434 -9.12 -4.45 5.91
C ASN A 434 -9.94 -3.85 4.74
N THR A 435 -11.24 -3.62 4.94
CA THR A 435 -12.09 -2.90 3.97
C THR A 435 -12.42 -1.50 4.52
N PRO A 436 -13.06 -0.61 3.74
CA PRO A 436 -13.51 0.69 4.25
C PRO A 436 -14.49 0.64 5.43
N ILE A 437 -15.03 -0.53 5.76
CA ILE A 437 -16.14 -0.71 6.71
C ILE A 437 -15.77 -1.70 7.80
N GLU A 438 -14.83 -2.60 7.52
CA GLU A 438 -14.37 -3.63 8.44
C GLU A 438 -12.87 -3.46 8.64
N GLN A 439 -12.50 -3.10 9.86
CA GLN A 439 -11.11 -3.00 10.27
C GLN A 439 -10.84 -3.95 11.43
N GLU A 440 -9.97 -4.92 11.20
CA GLU A 440 -9.39 -5.73 12.26
C GLU A 440 -8.15 -5.01 12.80
N VAL A 441 -8.04 -4.90 14.13
CA VAL A 441 -6.87 -4.31 14.81
C VAL A 441 -5.74 -5.34 14.80
N ALA A 442 -5.21 -5.55 13.60
CA ALA A 442 -4.19 -6.53 13.27
C ALA A 442 -3.39 -6.04 12.06
N LEU A 443 -2.21 -6.61 11.90
CA LEU A 443 -1.30 -6.41 10.79
C LEU A 443 -1.79 -7.20 9.56
N ASP A 444 -2.29 -6.49 8.55
CA ASP A 444 -2.81 -7.06 7.31
C ASP A 444 -1.77 -7.08 6.16
N PRO A 445 -1.99 -7.82 5.07
CA PRO A 445 -1.02 -7.89 3.96
C PRO A 445 -0.72 -6.55 3.27
N GLU A 446 -1.57 -5.54 3.41
CA GLU A 446 -1.34 -4.22 2.83
C GLU A 446 -0.14 -3.52 3.48
N LEU A 447 0.10 -3.77 4.79
CA LEU A 447 1.24 -3.20 5.51
C LEU A 447 2.58 -3.52 4.82
N LEU A 448 2.67 -4.65 4.11
CA LEU A 448 3.88 -5.04 3.39
C LEU A 448 4.28 -3.94 2.40
N GLY A 449 3.30 -3.37 1.69
CA GLY A 449 3.54 -2.23 0.81
C GLY A 449 4.16 -1.05 1.55
N LYS A 450 3.52 -0.63 2.66
CA LYS A 450 3.97 0.50 3.49
C LYS A 450 5.37 0.27 4.07
N VAL A 451 5.63 -0.92 4.59
CA VAL A 451 6.90 -1.32 5.20
C VAL A 451 8.02 -1.29 4.17
N PHE A 452 7.83 -1.96 3.04
CA PHE A 452 8.89 -2.09 2.05
C PHE A 452 9.20 -0.81 1.30
N GLU A 453 8.21 0.02 0.98
CA GLU A 453 8.45 1.34 0.37
C GLU A 453 9.32 2.23 1.28
N ASN A 454 9.12 2.15 2.59
CA ASN A 454 9.91 2.89 3.57
C ASN A 454 11.31 2.30 3.78
N LEU A 455 11.45 0.97 3.74
CA LEU A 455 12.76 0.30 3.73
C LEU A 455 13.55 0.66 2.48
N LEU A 456 12.91 0.68 1.30
CA LEU A 456 13.48 1.15 0.04
C LEU A 456 13.85 2.63 0.10
N ALA A 457 13.09 3.46 0.84
CA ALA A 457 13.44 4.85 1.03
C ALA A 457 14.76 5.06 1.82
N ALA A 458 15.24 4.06 2.55
CA ALA A 458 16.57 4.05 3.18
C ALA A 458 17.68 3.57 2.23
N TYR A 459 17.33 2.89 1.13
CA TYR A 459 18.25 2.19 0.23
C TYR A 459 18.96 3.09 -0.81
N ASN A 460 18.69 4.40 -0.89
CA ASN A 460 19.27 5.21 -1.97
C ASN A 460 20.79 5.43 -1.80
N PRO A 461 21.64 4.77 -2.62
CA PRO A 461 23.08 4.67 -2.37
C PRO A 461 23.83 5.98 -2.66
N GLU A 462 23.22 6.95 -3.33
CA GLU A 462 23.92 8.18 -3.75
C GLU A 462 23.86 9.34 -2.76
N THR A 463 22.92 9.39 -1.82
CA THR A 463 22.70 10.65 -1.06
C THR A 463 22.42 10.57 0.44
N ARG A 464 22.07 9.41 1.03
CA ARG A 464 21.75 9.28 2.47
C ARG A 464 20.76 10.36 3.02
N GLU A 465 19.95 10.96 2.15
CA GLU A 465 18.77 11.77 2.52
C GLU A 465 17.54 10.89 2.27
N THR A 466 16.53 10.95 3.15
CA THR A 466 15.28 10.17 3.07
C THR A 466 14.73 10.14 1.65
N ALA A 467 14.79 8.98 0.97
CA ALA A 467 14.60 8.90 -0.47
C ALA A 467 13.16 9.13 -0.95
N ARG A 468 12.18 9.28 -0.03
CA ARG A 468 10.79 9.68 -0.36
C ARG A 468 10.73 10.90 -1.31
N ARG A 469 11.65 11.88 -1.18
CA ARG A 469 11.71 13.07 -2.05
C ARG A 469 12.45 12.88 -3.38
N GLN A 470 13.20 11.79 -3.55
CA GLN A 470 14.03 11.51 -4.74
C GLN A 470 13.43 10.44 -5.65
N THR A 471 12.88 9.36 -5.10
CA THR A 471 12.15 8.33 -5.87
C THR A 471 10.73 8.77 -6.22
N GLY A 472 10.16 9.72 -5.44
CA GLY A 472 8.79 10.17 -5.63
C GLY A 472 7.73 9.09 -5.38
N SER A 473 8.13 7.97 -4.74
CA SER A 473 7.26 6.86 -4.37
C SER A 473 6.52 7.19 -3.08
N TYR A 474 5.23 7.47 -3.20
CA TYR A 474 4.33 7.71 -2.08
C TYR A 474 3.24 6.65 -2.08
N TYR A 475 3.05 5.99 -0.94
CA TYR A 475 1.90 5.13 -0.72
C TYR A 475 0.61 5.94 -0.93
N THR A 476 -0.31 5.35 -1.70
CA THR A 476 -1.59 6.00 -2.01
C THR A 476 -2.61 5.58 -0.95
N PRO A 477 -3.25 6.52 -0.22
CA PRO A 477 -4.24 6.18 0.79
C PRO A 477 -5.35 5.28 0.23
N ARG A 478 -5.81 4.31 1.02
CA ARG A 478 -6.82 3.33 0.58
C ARG A 478 -8.10 3.99 0.05
N ALA A 479 -8.60 5.02 0.72
CA ALA A 479 -9.77 5.76 0.25
C ALA A 479 -9.60 6.31 -1.17
N VAL A 480 -8.39 6.79 -1.51
CA VAL A 480 -8.07 7.28 -2.86
C VAL A 480 -8.04 6.13 -3.86
N VAL A 481 -7.40 5.01 -3.50
CA VAL A 481 -7.36 3.81 -4.33
C VAL A 481 -8.77 3.33 -4.64
N ASP A 482 -9.61 3.16 -3.61
CA ASP A 482 -11.00 2.72 -3.75
C ASP A 482 -11.80 3.66 -4.64
N TYR A 483 -11.72 4.98 -4.41
CA TYR A 483 -12.41 5.96 -5.24
C TYR A 483 -11.98 5.89 -6.71
N MET A 484 -10.68 5.86 -6.99
CA MET A 484 -10.17 5.80 -8.37
C MET A 484 -10.56 4.50 -9.08
N VAL A 485 -10.51 3.37 -8.37
CA VAL A 485 -10.92 2.07 -8.90
C VAL A 485 -12.42 2.06 -9.17
N ASP A 486 -13.25 2.55 -8.23
CA ASP A 486 -14.70 2.60 -8.39
C ASP A 486 -15.10 3.46 -9.61
N GLU A 487 -14.56 4.67 -9.73
CA GLU A 487 -14.85 5.54 -10.88
C GLU A 487 -14.40 4.90 -12.21
N ALA A 488 -13.23 4.27 -12.24
CA ALA A 488 -12.73 3.62 -13.44
C ALA A 488 -13.59 2.41 -13.83
N LEU A 489 -13.90 1.52 -12.89
CA LEU A 489 -14.69 0.32 -13.15
C LEU A 489 -16.14 0.64 -13.52
N VAL A 490 -16.78 1.60 -12.83
CA VAL A 490 -18.14 2.06 -13.19
C VAL A 490 -18.16 2.59 -14.61
N ALA A 491 -17.22 3.46 -14.96
CA ALA A 491 -17.16 4.04 -16.29
C ALA A 491 -16.85 2.99 -17.38
N THR A 492 -16.00 2.00 -17.11
CA THR A 492 -15.71 0.91 -18.06
C THR A 492 -16.90 -0.05 -18.22
N LEU A 493 -17.54 -0.45 -17.12
CA LEU A 493 -18.70 -1.36 -17.16
C LEU A 493 -19.91 -0.71 -17.81
N ALA A 494 -20.16 0.59 -17.56
CA ALA A 494 -21.25 1.34 -18.17
C ALA A 494 -21.15 1.39 -19.70
N GLU A 495 -19.94 1.33 -20.26
CA GLU A 495 -19.70 1.33 -21.70
C GLU A 495 -19.72 -0.08 -22.31
N LYS A 496 -19.21 -1.09 -21.59
CA LYS A 496 -19.16 -2.47 -22.08
C LYS A 496 -20.50 -3.20 -21.99
N VAL A 497 -21.39 -2.76 -21.11
CA VAL A 497 -22.67 -3.44 -20.84
C VAL A 497 -23.82 -2.52 -21.21
N ASN A 498 -24.69 -3.01 -22.12
CA ASN A 498 -25.92 -2.32 -22.46
C ASN A 498 -26.96 -2.54 -21.34
N PRO A 499 -27.47 -1.48 -20.70
CA PRO A 499 -28.52 -1.62 -19.69
C PRO A 499 -29.84 -2.01 -20.33
N THR A 500 -30.73 -2.66 -19.57
CA THR A 500 -32.12 -2.88 -20.01
C THR A 500 -32.98 -1.63 -19.86
N VAL A 501 -32.52 -0.66 -19.08
CA VAL A 501 -33.16 0.64 -18.85
C VAL A 501 -32.38 1.75 -19.56
N ASP A 502 -33.08 2.58 -20.33
CA ASP A 502 -32.52 3.76 -21.03
C ASP A 502 -32.41 4.98 -20.10
N ASP A 503 -31.69 4.81 -18.99
CA ASP A 503 -31.36 5.87 -18.03
C ASP A 503 -29.91 5.69 -17.55
N ALA A 504 -29.01 6.52 -18.08
CA ALA A 504 -27.57 6.41 -17.83
C ALA A 504 -27.18 6.74 -16.38
N ASP A 505 -27.88 7.69 -15.74
CA ASP A 505 -27.58 8.08 -14.36
C ASP A 505 -28.03 6.98 -13.39
N PHE A 506 -29.21 6.41 -13.64
CA PHE A 506 -29.71 5.27 -12.88
C PHE A 506 -28.84 4.02 -13.08
N TRP A 507 -28.39 3.75 -14.30
CA TRP A 507 -27.48 2.64 -14.59
C TRP A 507 -26.14 2.78 -13.85
N GLN A 508 -25.52 3.96 -13.89
CA GLN A 508 -24.28 4.20 -13.15
C GLN A 508 -24.49 4.09 -11.64
N ALA A 509 -25.65 4.51 -11.10
CA ALA A 509 -25.97 4.33 -9.69
C ALA A 509 -26.07 2.84 -9.31
N ARG A 510 -26.71 2.00 -10.15
CA ARG A 510 -26.75 0.54 -9.96
C ARG A 510 -25.36 -0.09 -9.98
N LEU A 511 -24.50 0.31 -10.93
CA LEU A 511 -23.11 -0.16 -10.99
C LEU A 511 -22.28 0.27 -9.78
N ARG A 512 -22.45 1.51 -9.30
CA ARG A 512 -21.80 1.98 -8.07
C ARG A 512 -22.24 1.18 -6.86
N TYR A 513 -23.52 0.87 -6.77
CA TYR A 513 -24.05 0.05 -5.69
C TYR A 513 -23.42 -1.34 -5.68
N LEU A 514 -23.15 -1.96 -6.83
CA LEU A 514 -22.43 -3.24 -6.90
C LEU A 514 -21.02 -3.20 -6.31
N LEU A 515 -20.36 -2.04 -6.35
CA LEU A 515 -18.98 -1.84 -5.89
C LEU A 515 -18.89 -1.34 -4.45
N ASP A 516 -20.01 -0.93 -3.84
CA ASP A 516 -20.06 -0.35 -2.50
C ASP A 516 -20.09 -1.42 -1.40
N TYR A 517 -19.07 -1.45 -0.54
CA TYR A 517 -19.00 -2.36 0.60
C TYR A 517 -20.11 -2.14 1.65
N ALA A 518 -20.72 -0.95 1.73
CA ALA A 518 -21.65 -0.58 2.82
C ALA A 518 -22.95 -1.37 2.79
N ASP A 519 -23.35 -1.75 1.58
CA ASP A 519 -24.58 -2.46 1.29
C ASP A 519 -24.29 -3.88 0.77
N ALA A 520 -23.11 -4.44 1.12
CA ALA A 520 -22.58 -5.70 0.59
C ALA A 520 -23.39 -6.98 0.85
N PHE A 521 -24.52 -6.88 1.54
CA PHE A 521 -25.34 -8.02 1.92
C PHE A 521 -26.83 -7.84 1.63
N GLU A 522 -27.20 -6.87 0.79
CA GLU A 522 -28.53 -6.81 0.18
C GLU A 522 -28.50 -7.53 -1.18
N ASP A 523 -29.67 -8.00 -1.64
CA ASP A 523 -29.90 -8.81 -2.84
C ASP A 523 -29.54 -8.05 -4.14
N ALA A 524 -28.29 -7.61 -4.30
CA ALA A 524 -27.80 -6.86 -5.44
C ALA A 524 -28.00 -7.63 -6.76
N ASN A 525 -28.02 -8.97 -6.71
CA ASN A 525 -28.38 -9.79 -7.86
C ASN A 525 -29.83 -9.52 -8.35
N GLU A 526 -30.77 -9.23 -7.44
CA GLU A 526 -32.15 -8.89 -7.80
C GLU A 526 -32.27 -7.50 -8.44
N LEU A 527 -31.25 -6.66 -8.28
CA LEU A 527 -31.19 -5.38 -8.97
C LEU A 527 -30.82 -5.51 -10.43
N PHE A 528 -30.36 -6.67 -10.91
CA PHE A 528 -29.95 -6.89 -12.31
C PHE A 528 -30.75 -8.00 -12.96
N GLU A 529 -31.15 -7.78 -14.21
CA GLU A 529 -31.73 -8.85 -15.02
C GLU A 529 -30.67 -9.89 -15.37
N GLU A 530 -31.08 -11.14 -15.57
CA GLU A 530 -30.18 -12.26 -15.92
C GLU A 530 -29.27 -11.95 -17.12
N ALA A 531 -29.78 -11.23 -18.12
CA ALA A 531 -29.00 -10.82 -19.30
C ALA A 531 -27.96 -9.73 -18.97
N GLU A 532 -28.29 -8.79 -18.08
CA GLU A 532 -27.36 -7.76 -17.59
C GLU A 532 -26.27 -8.42 -16.75
N ALA A 533 -26.65 -9.30 -15.81
CA ALA A 533 -25.75 -10.07 -14.98
C ALA A 533 -24.73 -10.87 -15.82
N ALA A 534 -25.19 -11.63 -16.81
CA ALA A 534 -24.32 -12.38 -17.71
C ALA A 534 -23.38 -11.47 -18.51
N SER A 535 -23.88 -10.31 -18.96
CA SER A 535 -23.08 -9.34 -19.71
C SER A 535 -22.02 -8.67 -18.84
N ILE A 536 -22.32 -8.39 -17.56
CA ILE A 536 -21.35 -7.87 -16.59
C ILE A 536 -20.25 -8.90 -16.33
N VAL A 537 -20.60 -10.17 -16.08
CA VAL A 537 -19.62 -11.25 -15.88
C VAL A 537 -18.70 -11.40 -17.09
N LYS A 538 -19.25 -11.35 -18.30
CA LYS A 538 -18.46 -11.36 -19.55
C LYS A 538 -17.54 -10.15 -19.66
N ALA A 539 -18.06 -8.95 -19.40
CA ALA A 539 -17.27 -7.72 -19.44
C ALA A 539 -16.11 -7.76 -18.44
N ILE A 540 -16.33 -8.26 -17.23
CA ILE A 540 -15.29 -8.43 -16.19
C ILE A 540 -14.16 -9.34 -16.70
N ALA A 541 -14.47 -10.46 -17.36
CA ALA A 541 -13.45 -11.36 -17.89
C ALA A 541 -12.59 -10.71 -18.99
N GLU A 542 -13.14 -9.75 -19.74
CA GLU A 542 -12.48 -9.11 -20.88
C GLU A 542 -11.74 -7.80 -20.52
N ILE A 543 -12.02 -7.23 -19.34
CA ILE A 543 -11.36 -6.01 -18.86
C ILE A 543 -9.88 -6.28 -18.62
N LYS A 544 -9.00 -5.46 -19.20
CA LYS A 544 -7.56 -5.40 -18.92
C LYS A 544 -7.20 -4.09 -18.23
N VAL A 545 -6.62 -4.18 -17.04
CA VAL A 545 -6.17 -3.04 -16.22
C VAL A 545 -4.66 -3.06 -16.07
N LEU A 546 -4.02 -1.93 -16.34
CA LEU A 546 -2.58 -1.73 -16.15
C LEU A 546 -2.30 -0.68 -15.08
N ASP A 547 -1.42 -1.00 -14.14
CA ASP A 547 -0.66 0.00 -13.40
C ASP A 547 0.79 0.12 -13.93
N PRO A 548 1.15 1.23 -14.61
CA PRO A 548 2.47 1.40 -15.21
C PRO A 548 3.55 1.88 -14.23
N ALA A 549 3.21 2.12 -12.97
CA ALA A 549 4.11 2.45 -11.87
C ALA A 549 3.58 1.78 -10.59
N VAL A 550 3.53 0.44 -10.62
CA VAL A 550 2.70 -0.36 -9.72
C VAL A 550 3.06 -0.24 -8.24
N GLY A 551 4.32 0.09 -7.91
CA GLY A 551 4.76 0.17 -6.53
C GLY A 551 4.46 -1.13 -5.77
N SER A 552 3.87 -0.99 -4.58
CA SER A 552 3.43 -2.11 -3.75
C SER A 552 2.15 -2.83 -4.23
N GLY A 553 1.59 -2.47 -5.39
CA GLY A 553 0.41 -3.12 -5.96
C GLY A 553 -0.93 -2.64 -5.42
N ALA A 554 -1.01 -1.44 -4.85
CA ALA A 554 -2.25 -0.90 -4.25
C ALA A 554 -3.43 -0.84 -5.24
N PHE A 555 -3.25 -0.27 -6.44
CA PHE A 555 -4.32 -0.21 -7.44
C PHE A 555 -4.70 -1.58 -8.00
N PRO A 556 -3.77 -2.45 -8.43
CA PRO A 556 -4.09 -3.82 -8.82
C PRO A 556 -4.87 -4.61 -7.75
N MET A 557 -4.49 -4.48 -6.47
CA MET A 557 -5.21 -5.13 -5.37
C MET A 557 -6.61 -4.54 -5.17
N GLY A 558 -6.75 -3.22 -5.25
CA GLY A 558 -8.06 -2.56 -5.23
C GLY A 558 -8.98 -3.06 -6.36
N VAL A 559 -8.46 -3.19 -7.58
CA VAL A 559 -9.19 -3.78 -8.71
C VAL A 559 -9.58 -5.23 -8.43
N LEU A 560 -8.66 -6.06 -7.92
CA LEU A 560 -8.95 -7.45 -7.56
C LEU A 560 -10.11 -7.53 -6.56
N HIS A 561 -10.07 -6.73 -5.51
CA HIS A 561 -11.09 -6.72 -4.46
C HIS A 561 -12.46 -6.29 -4.99
N LYS A 562 -12.51 -5.22 -5.78
CA LYS A 562 -13.75 -4.69 -6.35
C LYS A 562 -14.36 -5.62 -7.39
N LEU A 563 -13.56 -6.20 -8.29
CA LEU A 563 -14.06 -7.18 -9.26
C LEU A 563 -14.52 -8.49 -8.59
N THR A 564 -13.79 -8.95 -7.56
CA THR A 564 -14.21 -10.12 -6.77
C THR A 564 -15.56 -9.85 -6.09
N LEU A 565 -15.73 -8.66 -5.49
CA LEU A 565 -16.99 -8.24 -4.87
C LEU A 565 -18.16 -8.23 -5.86
N VAL A 566 -17.95 -7.70 -7.07
CA VAL A 566 -18.99 -7.70 -8.11
C VAL A 566 -19.36 -9.12 -8.52
N LEU A 567 -18.38 -10.01 -8.71
CA LEU A 567 -18.64 -11.41 -9.05
C LEU A 567 -19.35 -12.17 -7.91
N GLN A 568 -19.00 -11.92 -6.65
CA GLN A 568 -19.70 -12.49 -5.50
C GLN A 568 -21.19 -12.10 -5.49
N ARG A 569 -21.51 -10.87 -5.89
CA ARG A 569 -22.89 -10.36 -5.88
C ARG A 569 -23.72 -10.85 -7.05
N ILE A 570 -23.14 -10.87 -8.25
CA ILE A 570 -23.87 -11.20 -9.48
C ILE A 570 -23.87 -12.71 -9.74
N ASP A 571 -22.81 -13.42 -9.35
CA ASP A 571 -22.64 -14.86 -9.57
C ASP A 571 -22.18 -15.58 -8.28
N PRO A 572 -23.01 -15.63 -7.21
CA PRO A 572 -22.60 -16.17 -5.92
C PRO A 572 -22.13 -17.64 -5.97
N SER A 573 -22.70 -18.47 -6.85
CA SER A 573 -22.37 -19.89 -6.99
C SER A 573 -21.20 -20.18 -7.94
N ASN A 574 -20.59 -19.15 -8.54
CA ASN A 574 -19.54 -19.24 -9.56
C ASN A 574 -19.95 -19.95 -10.87
N GLU A 575 -21.23 -20.26 -11.08
CA GLU A 575 -21.67 -21.03 -12.25
C GLU A 575 -21.38 -20.32 -13.57
N ARG A 576 -21.64 -19.00 -13.65
CA ARG A 576 -21.42 -18.23 -14.88
C ARG A 576 -19.93 -18.01 -15.11
N TRP A 577 -19.19 -17.72 -14.05
CA TRP A 577 -17.75 -17.51 -14.11
C TRP A 577 -17.02 -18.79 -14.53
N GLU A 578 -17.35 -19.93 -13.94
CA GLU A 578 -16.81 -21.25 -14.31
C GLU A 578 -17.07 -21.59 -15.78
N ALA A 579 -18.32 -21.45 -16.23
CA ALA A 579 -18.70 -21.72 -17.62
C ALA A 579 -17.91 -20.87 -18.61
N LEU A 580 -17.72 -19.58 -18.29
CA LEU A 580 -16.97 -18.65 -19.13
C LEU A 580 -15.48 -19.01 -19.20
N GLN A 581 -14.86 -19.45 -18.09
CA GLN A 581 -13.46 -19.89 -18.13
C GLN A 581 -13.29 -21.17 -18.96
N LYS A 582 -14.23 -22.12 -18.87
CA LYS A 582 -14.25 -23.34 -19.71
C LYS A 582 -14.41 -23.01 -21.19
N GLU A 583 -15.26 -22.03 -21.53
CA GLU A 583 -15.42 -21.53 -22.89
C GLU A 583 -14.10 -20.93 -23.42
N ARG A 584 -13.44 -20.09 -22.64
CA ARG A 584 -12.17 -19.45 -23.03
C ARG A 584 -11.02 -20.45 -23.19
N ALA A 585 -10.92 -21.46 -22.32
CA ALA A 585 -9.97 -22.56 -22.51
C ALA A 585 -10.23 -23.30 -23.82
N THR A 586 -11.50 -23.57 -24.14
CA THR A 586 -11.89 -24.21 -25.40
C THR A 586 -11.56 -23.36 -26.63
N GLN A 587 -11.80 -22.04 -26.57
CA GLN A 587 -11.48 -21.12 -27.66
C GLN A 587 -9.97 -21.03 -27.92
N ARG A 588 -9.16 -20.87 -26.86
CA ARG A 588 -7.69 -20.86 -26.97
C ARG A 588 -7.15 -22.15 -27.60
N ALA A 589 -7.67 -23.30 -27.19
CA ALA A 589 -7.29 -24.59 -27.76
C ALA A 589 -7.72 -24.76 -29.24
N ALA A 590 -8.78 -24.08 -29.68
CA ALA A 590 -9.22 -24.11 -31.08
C ALA A 590 -8.40 -23.21 -32.00
N GLU A 591 -7.81 -22.13 -31.47
CA GLU A 591 -6.95 -21.19 -32.19
C GLU A 591 -5.52 -21.73 -32.38
N ALA A 592 -5.07 -22.64 -31.52
CA ALA A 592 -3.81 -23.34 -31.66
C ALA A 592 -3.95 -24.50 -32.68
N PHE A 593 -3.56 -24.26 -33.93
CA PHE A 593 -3.77 -25.09 -35.14
C PHE A 593 -3.15 -26.51 -35.17
N ASP A 594 -3.05 -27.25 -34.05
CA ASP A 594 -2.45 -28.59 -34.05
C ASP A 594 -3.16 -29.65 -33.17
N THR A 595 -3.13 -30.89 -33.66
CA THR A 595 -3.75 -32.11 -33.11
C THR A 595 -3.30 -32.56 -31.71
N PRO A 596 -2.05 -32.28 -31.23
CA PRO A 596 -1.60 -32.61 -29.88
C PRO A 596 -2.36 -31.87 -28.75
N ASN A 597 -3.01 -30.75 -29.06
CA ASN A 597 -3.65 -29.88 -28.07
C ASN A 597 -4.98 -30.40 -27.50
N GLN A 598 -5.52 -31.52 -28.01
CA GLN A 598 -6.75 -32.09 -27.44
C GLN A 598 -6.56 -32.63 -26.02
N HIS A 599 -5.44 -33.31 -25.75
CA HIS A 599 -5.17 -33.84 -24.41
C HIS A 599 -4.88 -32.71 -23.42
N GLU A 600 -4.09 -31.71 -23.83
CA GLU A 600 -3.80 -30.52 -23.02
C GLU A 600 -5.06 -29.70 -22.71
N ARG A 601 -5.97 -29.58 -23.69
CA ARG A 601 -7.28 -28.96 -23.49
C ARG A 601 -8.12 -29.73 -22.47
N ASP A 602 -8.19 -31.05 -22.59
CA ASP A 602 -8.98 -31.89 -21.68
C ASP A 602 -8.42 -31.81 -20.24
N ASP A 603 -7.09 -31.74 -20.10
CA ASP A 603 -6.42 -31.54 -18.81
C ASP A 603 -6.72 -30.15 -18.22
N GLU A 604 -6.63 -29.06 -19.01
CA GLU A 604 -6.96 -27.70 -18.56
C GLU A 604 -8.45 -27.58 -18.18
N LEU A 605 -9.36 -28.18 -18.94
CA LEU A 605 -10.80 -28.19 -18.63
C LEU A 605 -11.11 -28.96 -17.34
N THR A 606 -10.41 -30.08 -17.13
CA THR A 606 -10.52 -30.86 -15.89
C THR A 606 -9.99 -30.04 -14.72
N GLU A 607 -8.84 -29.38 -14.87
CA GLU A 607 -8.25 -28.53 -13.85
C GLU A 607 -9.17 -27.35 -13.47
N ILE A 608 -9.80 -26.69 -14.46
CA ILE A 608 -10.80 -25.64 -14.21
C ILE A 608 -11.96 -26.21 -13.38
N SER A 609 -12.52 -27.36 -13.79
CA SER A 609 -13.63 -28.00 -13.05
C SER A 609 -13.22 -28.33 -11.61
N ASP A 610 -12.06 -28.94 -11.42
CA ASP A 610 -11.54 -29.33 -10.11
C ASP A 610 -11.35 -28.10 -9.20
N ILE A 611 -10.87 -26.98 -9.75
CA ILE A 611 -10.75 -25.71 -9.02
C ILE A 611 -12.13 -25.25 -8.53
N PHE A 612 -13.11 -25.12 -9.41
CA PHE A 612 -14.42 -24.60 -9.04
C PHE A 612 -15.24 -25.57 -8.20
N GLU A 613 -15.02 -26.88 -8.32
CA GLU A 613 -15.65 -27.90 -7.47
C GLU A 613 -15.07 -27.88 -6.06
N ARG A 614 -13.75 -27.86 -5.93
CA ARG A 614 -13.05 -27.89 -4.64
C ARG A 614 -13.18 -26.58 -3.87
N TYR A 615 -13.08 -25.46 -4.58
CA TYR A 615 -13.05 -24.12 -4.02
C TYR A 615 -14.37 -23.36 -4.22
N ARG A 616 -15.47 -24.09 -4.45
CA ARG A 616 -16.81 -23.53 -4.74
C ARG A 616 -17.24 -22.46 -3.74
N ASP A 617 -17.02 -22.74 -2.46
CA ASP A 617 -17.41 -21.88 -1.33
C ASP A 617 -16.34 -20.82 -0.99
N SER A 618 -15.40 -20.55 -1.88
CA SER A 618 -14.33 -19.55 -1.70
C SER A 618 -14.16 -18.68 -2.94
N ASP A 619 -13.39 -17.59 -2.82
CA ASP A 619 -13.09 -16.72 -3.95
C ASP A 619 -11.85 -17.12 -4.74
N PHE A 620 -11.24 -18.28 -4.43
CA PHE A 620 -10.02 -18.73 -5.08
C PHE A 620 -10.15 -18.72 -6.62
N GLY A 621 -11.21 -19.33 -7.15
CA GLY A 621 -11.47 -19.38 -8.60
C GLY A 621 -11.70 -17.99 -9.20
N ARG A 622 -12.48 -17.12 -8.54
CA ARG A 622 -12.69 -15.72 -8.97
C ARG A 622 -11.36 -14.99 -9.07
N LYS A 623 -10.60 -14.97 -7.97
CA LYS A 623 -9.32 -14.25 -7.87
C LYS A 623 -8.29 -14.78 -8.85
N LEU A 624 -8.13 -16.10 -8.99
CA LEU A 624 -7.12 -16.70 -9.87
C LEU A 624 -7.30 -16.23 -11.33
N TYR A 625 -8.52 -16.32 -11.87
CA TYR A 625 -8.78 -15.95 -13.26
C TYR A 625 -8.87 -14.43 -13.48
N LEU A 626 -9.19 -13.64 -12.45
CA LEU A 626 -9.04 -12.18 -12.51
C LEU A 626 -7.56 -11.77 -12.57
N ILE A 627 -6.70 -12.39 -11.77
CA ILE A 627 -5.25 -12.15 -11.78
C ILE A 627 -4.64 -12.58 -13.11
N GLN A 628 -5.10 -13.71 -13.68
CA GLN A 628 -4.66 -14.16 -14.98
C GLN A 628 -5.06 -13.17 -16.08
N ASN A 629 -6.34 -12.82 -16.19
CA ASN A 629 -6.86 -12.18 -17.40
C ASN A 629 -6.87 -10.65 -17.35
N SER A 630 -6.97 -10.05 -16.17
CA SER A 630 -7.40 -8.66 -16.03
C SER A 630 -6.39 -7.73 -15.39
N ILE A 631 -5.38 -8.25 -14.68
CA ILE A 631 -4.53 -7.43 -13.80
C ILE A 631 -3.07 -7.46 -14.27
N PHE A 632 -2.54 -6.28 -14.59
CA PHE A 632 -1.17 -6.10 -15.07
C PHE A 632 -0.48 -4.95 -14.34
N GLY A 633 0.83 -5.10 -14.10
CA GLY A 633 1.62 -4.09 -13.39
C GLY A 633 3.06 -3.99 -13.91
N VAL A 634 3.59 -2.78 -13.92
CA VAL A 634 4.98 -2.49 -14.31
C VAL A 634 5.61 -1.55 -13.30
N ASP A 635 6.82 -1.85 -12.86
CA ASP A 635 7.63 -0.92 -12.05
C ASP A 635 9.08 -0.91 -12.51
N ILE A 636 9.78 0.21 -12.30
CA ILE A 636 11.22 0.27 -12.57
C ILE A 636 12.04 -0.42 -11.48
N GLN A 637 11.48 -0.61 -10.28
CA GLN A 637 12.13 -1.27 -9.15
C GLN A 637 11.69 -2.73 -9.05
N PRO A 638 12.59 -3.72 -9.27
CA PRO A 638 12.21 -5.14 -9.18
C PRO A 638 11.61 -5.54 -7.82
N VAL A 639 12.07 -4.91 -6.74
CA VAL A 639 11.53 -5.15 -5.39
C VAL A 639 10.06 -4.76 -5.27
N ALA A 640 9.63 -3.66 -5.90
CA ALA A 640 8.22 -3.24 -5.93
C ALA A 640 7.34 -4.31 -6.57
N CYS A 641 7.75 -4.83 -7.73
CA CYS A 641 7.05 -5.94 -8.39
C CYS A 641 7.00 -7.21 -7.52
N GLN A 642 8.06 -7.52 -6.75
CA GLN A 642 8.06 -8.67 -5.83
C GLN A 642 7.03 -8.49 -4.70
N ILE A 643 6.86 -7.28 -4.16
CA ILE A 643 5.87 -6.97 -3.12
C ILE A 643 4.46 -7.05 -3.67
N ALA A 644 4.22 -6.54 -4.88
CA ALA A 644 2.93 -6.71 -5.54
C ALA A 644 2.60 -8.21 -5.66
N LYS A 645 3.50 -9.02 -6.26
CA LYS A 645 3.33 -10.48 -6.38
C LYS A 645 3.03 -11.17 -5.03
N LEU A 646 3.73 -10.77 -3.99
CA LEU A 646 3.55 -11.28 -2.63
C LEU A 646 2.14 -11.06 -2.10
N ARG A 647 1.57 -9.86 -2.27
CA ARG A 647 0.19 -9.56 -1.84
C ARG A 647 -0.83 -10.41 -2.59
N PHE A 648 -0.65 -10.59 -3.91
CA PHE A 648 -1.50 -11.49 -4.70
C PHE A 648 -1.40 -12.96 -4.23
N PHE A 649 -0.19 -13.42 -3.88
CA PHE A 649 0.02 -14.75 -3.33
C PHE A 649 -0.66 -14.96 -1.99
N ILE A 650 -0.59 -13.98 -1.08
CA ILE A 650 -1.28 -14.04 0.19
C ILE A 650 -2.80 -14.09 -0.07
N SER A 651 -3.32 -13.19 -0.91
CA SER A 651 -4.76 -13.14 -1.26
C SER A 651 -5.30 -14.46 -1.83
N LEU A 652 -4.48 -15.21 -2.58
CA LEU A 652 -4.84 -16.55 -3.09
C LEU A 652 -4.64 -17.67 -2.07
N ALA A 653 -3.58 -17.64 -1.27
CA ALA A 653 -3.30 -18.66 -0.26
C ALA A 653 -4.40 -18.73 0.81
N ILE A 654 -5.02 -17.59 1.12
CA ILE A 654 -6.05 -17.46 2.15
C ILE A 654 -7.34 -18.18 1.82
N GLU A 655 -7.70 -18.22 0.55
CA GLU A 655 -8.93 -18.85 0.06
C GLU A 655 -8.86 -20.38 0.12
N GLN A 656 -7.68 -20.94 0.37
CA GLN A 656 -7.44 -22.37 0.33
C GLN A 656 -7.51 -22.97 1.73
N LYS A 657 -8.37 -23.99 1.90
CA LYS A 657 -8.50 -24.74 3.15
C LYS A 657 -7.61 -25.98 3.12
N LYS A 658 -6.86 -26.17 4.20
CA LYS A 658 -6.00 -27.34 4.42
C LYS A 658 -6.84 -28.57 4.72
N ASP A 659 -6.57 -29.67 4.01
CA ASP A 659 -7.16 -30.99 4.23
C ASP A 659 -6.06 -32.04 4.20
N GLU A 660 -5.77 -32.64 5.36
CA GLU A 660 -4.65 -33.57 5.52
C GLU A 660 -4.82 -34.90 4.77
N THR A 661 -6.03 -35.20 4.26
CA THR A 661 -6.37 -36.48 3.64
C THR A 661 -6.03 -36.57 2.15
N VAL A 662 -5.79 -35.43 1.51
CA VAL A 662 -5.53 -35.30 0.07
C VAL A 662 -4.11 -34.86 -0.22
N ASP A 663 -3.66 -35.10 -1.46
CA ASP A 663 -2.33 -34.70 -1.88
C ASP A 663 -2.09 -33.20 -1.70
N ASN A 664 -0.86 -32.85 -1.36
CA ASN A 664 -0.44 -31.50 -1.00
C ASN A 664 -1.31 -30.80 0.07
N PHE A 665 -1.95 -31.58 0.94
CA PHE A 665 -2.96 -31.11 1.88
C PHE A 665 -4.12 -30.35 1.25
N GLY A 666 -4.38 -30.61 -0.02
CA GLY A 666 -5.43 -29.94 -0.74
C GLY A 666 -5.13 -28.50 -1.14
N ILE A 667 -3.90 -28.05 -0.95
CA ILE A 667 -3.44 -26.73 -1.34
C ILE A 667 -2.98 -26.78 -2.78
N LYS A 668 -3.54 -25.92 -3.63
CA LYS A 668 -3.09 -25.74 -5.00
C LYS A 668 -1.83 -24.86 -5.01
N PRO A 669 -0.79 -25.27 -5.75
CA PRO A 669 0.36 -24.42 -6.04
C PRO A 669 -0.07 -23.05 -6.58
N LEU A 670 0.54 -21.98 -6.07
CA LEU A 670 0.29 -20.63 -6.51
C LEU A 670 0.78 -20.40 -7.95
N PRO A 671 0.12 -19.53 -8.72
CA PRO A 671 0.47 -19.28 -10.12
C PRO A 671 1.82 -18.55 -10.23
N ASN A 672 2.38 -18.54 -11.44
CA ASN A 672 3.62 -17.82 -11.72
C ASN A 672 3.32 -16.44 -12.32
N LEU A 673 3.64 -15.38 -11.56
CA LEU A 673 3.23 -14.00 -11.85
C LEU A 673 4.31 -13.15 -12.58
N GLU A 674 5.39 -13.77 -13.05
CA GLU A 674 6.53 -13.12 -13.71
C GLU A 674 6.13 -12.34 -14.97
N THR A 675 5.06 -12.77 -15.63
CA THR A 675 4.52 -12.13 -16.83
C THR A 675 3.30 -11.24 -16.56
N ARG A 676 2.90 -11.04 -15.29
CA ARG A 676 1.84 -10.07 -14.91
C ARG A 676 2.40 -8.83 -14.24
N PHE A 677 3.48 -9.01 -13.48
CA PHE A 677 4.21 -7.92 -12.83
C PHE A 677 5.66 -7.90 -13.33
N VAL A 678 5.97 -6.94 -14.20
CA VAL A 678 7.23 -6.86 -14.93
C VAL A 678 8.07 -5.68 -14.44
N ALA A 679 9.35 -5.93 -14.18
CA ALA A 679 10.31 -4.89 -13.85
C ALA A 679 10.85 -4.22 -15.13
N ALA A 680 10.36 -3.03 -15.46
CA ALA A 680 10.68 -2.33 -16.70
C ALA A 680 10.54 -0.80 -16.61
N ASN A 681 11.24 -0.08 -17.50
CA ASN A 681 11.04 1.35 -17.69
C ASN A 681 9.84 1.60 -18.61
N THR A 682 8.68 1.88 -18.02
CA THR A 682 7.41 2.10 -18.74
C THR A 682 7.48 3.22 -19.77
N LEU A 683 8.31 4.24 -19.55
CA LEU A 683 8.42 5.43 -20.40
C LEU A 683 9.25 5.22 -21.67
N LEU A 684 9.95 4.09 -21.82
CA LEU A 684 10.72 3.79 -23.02
C LEU A 684 10.04 2.66 -23.79
N SER A 685 9.56 2.94 -25.00
CA SER A 685 8.99 1.92 -25.89
C SER A 685 10.01 1.43 -26.91
N LEU A 686 9.79 0.25 -27.46
CA LEU A 686 10.44 -0.14 -28.70
C LEU A 686 9.84 0.69 -29.84
N ASP A 687 10.69 1.31 -30.65
CA ASP A 687 10.24 2.08 -31.80
C ASP A 687 9.82 1.14 -32.95
N LYS A 688 8.51 0.98 -33.10
CA LYS A 688 7.79 0.12 -34.07
C LYS A 688 7.64 0.72 -35.47
N SER A 689 8.20 1.91 -35.74
CA SER A 689 8.12 2.55 -37.07
C SER A 689 8.68 1.68 -38.20
N VAL A 690 9.65 0.81 -37.87
CA VAL A 690 10.22 -0.19 -38.77
C VAL A 690 9.24 -1.33 -39.04
N GLN A 691 8.53 -1.81 -38.01
CA GLN A 691 7.56 -2.91 -38.03
C GLN A 691 6.35 -2.59 -38.93
N LEU A 692 5.82 -1.37 -38.83
CA LEU A 692 4.73 -0.85 -39.67
C LEU A 692 5.14 -0.61 -41.14
N SER A 693 6.44 -0.38 -41.41
CA SER A 693 6.95 -0.07 -42.74
C SER A 693 7.30 -1.31 -43.59
N LEU A 694 7.55 -2.45 -42.94
CA LEU A 694 8.02 -3.67 -43.60
C LEU A 694 7.03 -4.85 -43.49
N GLY A 695 6.00 -4.75 -42.63
CA GLY A 695 5.09 -5.84 -42.31
C GLY A 695 5.77 -6.88 -41.43
N GLN A 696 5.14 -7.28 -40.31
CA GLN A 696 5.59 -8.47 -39.58
C GLN A 696 5.54 -9.67 -40.54
N THR A 697 6.62 -10.44 -40.60
CA THR A 697 6.61 -11.70 -41.35
C THR A 697 5.68 -12.69 -40.63
N ASP A 698 5.03 -13.60 -41.36
CA ASP A 698 4.20 -14.66 -40.76
C ASP A 698 4.98 -15.51 -39.74
N ALA A 699 6.31 -15.54 -39.85
CA ALA A 699 7.21 -16.20 -38.90
C ALA A 699 7.31 -15.47 -37.56
N VAL A 700 7.44 -14.13 -37.56
CA VAL A 700 7.49 -13.33 -36.33
C VAL A 700 6.18 -13.46 -35.55
N ASN A 701 5.04 -13.34 -36.23
CA ASN A 701 3.72 -13.47 -35.59
C ASN A 701 3.52 -14.86 -34.98
N ARG A 702 3.97 -15.92 -35.66
CA ARG A 702 3.91 -17.28 -35.13
C ARG A 702 4.78 -17.43 -33.88
N LEU A 703 6.02 -16.93 -33.90
CA LEU A 703 6.92 -17.00 -32.75
C LEU A 703 6.40 -16.18 -31.55
N GLU A 704 5.82 -15.01 -31.81
CA GLU A 704 5.17 -14.18 -30.77
C GLU A 704 3.97 -14.92 -30.16
N GLN A 705 3.16 -15.61 -30.96
CA GLN A 705 2.06 -16.46 -30.49
C GLN A 705 2.57 -17.65 -29.67
N GLU A 706 3.54 -18.42 -30.16
CA GLU A 706 4.13 -19.56 -29.45
C GLU A 706 4.77 -19.14 -28.11
N LEU A 707 5.39 -17.96 -28.08
CA LEU A 707 5.95 -17.37 -26.87
C LEU A 707 4.86 -17.04 -25.85
N ASN A 708 3.74 -16.47 -26.32
CA ASN A 708 2.60 -16.16 -25.46
C ASN A 708 1.96 -17.43 -24.88
N GLU A 709 1.72 -18.45 -25.71
CA GLU A 709 1.18 -19.75 -25.29
C GLU A 709 2.09 -20.44 -24.27
N ASN A 710 3.42 -20.38 -24.47
CA ASN A 710 4.40 -20.91 -23.51
C ASN A 710 4.38 -20.15 -22.17
N ARG A 711 4.14 -18.84 -22.18
CA ARG A 711 4.05 -18.02 -20.96
C ARG A 711 2.74 -18.23 -20.20
N GLU A 712 1.64 -18.45 -20.90
CA GLU A 712 0.38 -18.90 -20.30
C GLU A 712 0.54 -20.28 -19.65
N ARG A 713 1.26 -21.22 -20.30
CA ARG A 713 1.61 -22.50 -19.68
C ARG A 713 2.49 -22.32 -18.44
N HIS A 714 3.47 -21.40 -18.49
CA HIS A 714 4.27 -21.08 -17.31
C HIS A 714 3.41 -20.53 -16.16
N PHE A 715 2.38 -19.71 -16.43
CA PHE A 715 1.48 -19.19 -15.39
C PHE A 715 0.84 -20.31 -14.57
N HIS A 716 0.35 -21.37 -15.23
CA HIS A 716 -0.28 -22.54 -14.59
C HIS A 716 0.71 -23.63 -14.17
N ALA A 717 2.01 -23.49 -14.48
CA ALA A 717 3.01 -24.50 -14.16
C ALA A 717 3.09 -24.76 -12.64
N THR A 718 2.59 -25.93 -12.23
CA THR A 718 2.49 -26.36 -10.84
C THR A 718 3.75 -27.10 -10.40
N THR A 719 4.45 -27.78 -11.30
CA THR A 719 5.67 -28.53 -10.96
C THR A 719 6.95 -27.80 -11.34
N ARG A 720 8.05 -28.14 -10.66
CA ARG A 720 9.37 -27.60 -10.98
C ARG A 720 9.82 -27.95 -12.41
N GLN A 721 9.51 -29.17 -12.87
CA GLN A 721 9.88 -29.62 -14.21
C GLN A 721 9.14 -28.82 -15.29
N GLN A 722 7.82 -28.66 -15.15
CA GLN A 722 7.03 -27.83 -16.08
C GLN A 722 7.57 -26.40 -16.16
N LYS A 723 7.92 -25.79 -15.02
CA LYS A 723 8.54 -24.45 -15.00
C LYS A 723 9.85 -24.42 -15.77
N PHE A 724 10.72 -25.39 -15.51
CA PHE A 724 12.01 -25.47 -16.19
C PHE A 724 11.82 -25.61 -17.70
N ASP A 725 10.95 -26.51 -18.14
CA ASP A 725 10.67 -26.74 -19.57
C ASP A 725 10.11 -25.47 -20.23
N CYS A 726 9.18 -24.77 -19.58
CA CYS A 726 8.65 -23.51 -20.09
C CYS A 726 9.73 -22.42 -20.16
N ARG A 727 10.63 -22.32 -19.17
CA ARG A 727 11.70 -21.32 -19.13
C ARG A 727 12.75 -21.55 -20.21
N GLU A 728 13.14 -22.80 -20.43
CA GLU A 728 14.06 -23.18 -21.52
C GLU A 728 13.40 -22.89 -22.88
N LYS A 729 12.13 -23.28 -23.06
CA LYS A 729 11.41 -23.04 -24.31
C LYS A 729 11.23 -21.54 -24.59
N ASP A 730 10.94 -20.72 -23.58
CA ASP A 730 10.87 -19.26 -23.71
C ASP A 730 12.24 -18.68 -24.13
N ALA A 731 13.34 -19.20 -23.60
CA ALA A 731 14.69 -18.79 -23.99
C ALA A 731 15.01 -19.12 -25.45
N GLU A 732 14.70 -20.33 -25.91
CA GLU A 732 14.84 -20.75 -27.31
C GLU A 732 14.01 -19.84 -28.24
N LEU A 733 12.71 -19.67 -27.93
CA LEU A 733 11.80 -18.85 -28.73
C LEU A 733 12.24 -17.38 -28.79
N ARG A 734 12.77 -16.81 -27.71
CA ARG A 734 13.32 -15.43 -27.72
C ARG A 734 14.56 -15.30 -28.59
N GLU A 735 15.43 -16.30 -28.62
CA GLU A 735 16.62 -16.30 -29.50
C GLU A 735 16.21 -16.42 -30.97
N GLU A 736 15.27 -17.30 -31.30
CA GLU A 736 14.70 -17.45 -32.65
C GLU A 736 14.00 -16.16 -33.10
N LEU A 737 13.14 -15.59 -32.24
CA LEU A 737 12.44 -14.33 -32.52
C LEU A 737 13.42 -13.19 -32.79
N ALA A 738 14.51 -13.11 -32.02
CA ALA A 738 15.52 -12.09 -32.24
C ALA A 738 16.22 -12.24 -33.61
N ALA A 739 16.56 -13.46 -34.01
CA ALA A 739 17.16 -13.72 -35.32
C ALA A 739 16.22 -13.35 -36.47
N GLU A 740 14.92 -13.69 -36.35
CA GLU A 740 13.91 -13.32 -37.33
C GLU A 740 13.68 -11.80 -37.39
N LEU A 741 13.67 -11.11 -36.25
CA LEU A 741 13.55 -9.65 -36.21
C LEU A 741 14.76 -8.95 -36.85
N GLU A 742 15.98 -9.45 -36.66
CA GLU A 742 17.17 -8.95 -37.37
C GLU A 742 17.03 -9.15 -38.88
N GLY A 743 16.53 -10.32 -39.31
CA GLY A 743 16.23 -10.62 -40.71
C GLY A 743 15.14 -9.70 -41.31
N ALA A 744 14.17 -9.30 -40.50
CA ALA A 744 13.09 -8.38 -40.85
C ALA A 744 13.49 -6.89 -40.82
N GLY A 745 14.77 -6.58 -40.57
CA GLY A 745 15.32 -5.22 -40.64
C GLY A 745 15.35 -4.46 -39.30
N PHE A 746 15.10 -5.12 -38.17
CA PHE A 746 15.42 -4.52 -36.87
C PHE A 746 16.93 -4.41 -36.70
N THR A 747 17.38 -3.33 -36.06
CA THR A 747 18.80 -3.22 -35.70
C THR A 747 19.18 -4.33 -34.73
N PRO A 748 20.39 -4.92 -34.80
CA PRO A 748 20.87 -5.93 -33.84
C PRO A 748 20.77 -5.47 -32.38
N TYR A 749 20.85 -4.16 -32.15
CA TYR A 749 20.63 -3.57 -30.83
C TYR A 749 19.18 -3.77 -30.32
N LYS A 750 18.17 -3.48 -31.15
CA LYS A 750 16.73 -3.63 -30.80
C LYS A 750 16.34 -5.11 -30.68
N ALA A 751 16.72 -5.95 -31.63
CA ALA A 751 16.46 -7.39 -31.56
C ALA A 751 17.15 -8.03 -30.34
N GLY A 752 18.39 -7.61 -30.05
CA GLY A 752 19.11 -8.01 -28.85
C GLY A 752 18.45 -7.57 -27.54
N LYS A 753 17.67 -6.48 -27.51
CA LYS A 753 16.89 -6.10 -26.31
C LYS A 753 15.78 -7.09 -25.99
N ILE A 754 15.09 -7.60 -27.02
CA ILE A 754 14.03 -8.60 -26.88
C ILE A 754 14.64 -9.94 -26.43
N ALA A 755 15.74 -10.36 -27.08
CA ALA A 755 16.43 -11.61 -26.71
C ALA A 755 16.92 -11.63 -25.26
N ARG A 756 17.48 -10.52 -24.79
CA ARG A 756 18.09 -10.40 -23.45
C ARG A 756 17.08 -10.25 -22.34
N TRP A 757 15.86 -9.82 -22.65
CA TRP A 757 14.84 -9.67 -21.63
C TRP A 757 14.42 -11.06 -21.16
N ASN A 758 14.63 -11.32 -19.86
CA ASN A 758 14.29 -12.58 -19.21
C ASN A 758 13.26 -12.27 -18.11
N PRO A 759 11.97 -12.62 -18.29
CA PRO A 759 10.94 -12.36 -17.27
C PRO A 759 11.19 -13.14 -15.96
N TYR A 760 12.02 -14.19 -16.00
CA TYR A 760 12.30 -15.05 -14.85
C TYR A 760 13.48 -14.56 -14.00
N ASP A 761 14.25 -13.57 -14.48
CA ASP A 761 15.29 -12.91 -13.68
C ASP A 761 14.66 -11.79 -12.85
N GLN A 762 14.30 -12.11 -11.62
CA GLN A 762 13.63 -11.18 -10.70
C GLN A 762 14.54 -10.05 -10.18
N ASN A 763 15.82 -10.06 -10.54
CA ASN A 763 16.78 -9.00 -10.20
C ASN A 763 17.05 -8.06 -11.37
N ALA A 764 16.70 -8.47 -12.58
CA ALA A 764 16.84 -7.66 -13.77
C ALA A 764 15.71 -6.64 -13.89
N VAL A 765 16.03 -5.51 -14.50
CA VAL A 765 15.07 -4.50 -14.94
C VAL A 765 15.29 -4.28 -16.43
N ALA A 766 14.21 -4.29 -17.21
CA ALA A 766 14.27 -3.90 -18.60
C ALA A 766 14.32 -2.37 -18.72
N ASP A 767 15.19 -1.85 -19.59
CA ASP A 767 15.25 -0.41 -19.88
C ASP A 767 14.14 0.05 -20.85
N TRP A 768 13.15 -0.81 -21.14
CA TRP A 768 12.02 -0.56 -22.04
C TRP A 768 10.81 -1.38 -21.60
N PHE A 769 9.62 -0.99 -22.06
CA PHE A 769 8.35 -1.70 -21.85
C PHE A 769 7.53 -1.73 -23.14
N ASP A 770 6.97 -2.90 -23.48
CA ASP A 770 5.97 -3.07 -24.53
C ASP A 770 4.98 -4.19 -24.15
N ALA A 771 3.68 -3.92 -24.25
CA ALA A 771 2.65 -4.87 -23.83
C ALA A 771 2.60 -6.12 -24.70
N GLU A 772 2.88 -6.01 -26.00
CA GLU A 772 2.88 -7.14 -26.93
C GLU A 772 3.97 -8.14 -26.54
N TYR A 773 5.20 -7.66 -26.41
CA TYR A 773 6.34 -8.51 -26.06
C TYR A 773 6.35 -8.98 -24.61
N MET A 774 5.78 -8.22 -23.67
CA MET A 774 5.88 -8.54 -22.24
C MET A 774 4.64 -9.21 -21.66
N PHE A 775 3.45 -8.88 -22.18
CA PHE A 775 2.15 -9.39 -21.73
C PHE A 775 1.41 -10.21 -22.79
N GLY A 776 1.86 -10.24 -24.04
CA GLY A 776 1.32 -11.12 -25.08
C GLY A 776 0.08 -10.58 -25.80
N PHE A 777 -0.17 -9.26 -25.76
CA PHE A 777 -1.26 -8.65 -26.53
C PHE A 777 -0.94 -7.20 -26.93
N ASP A 778 -1.52 -6.73 -28.02
CA ASP A 778 -1.26 -5.43 -28.64
C ASP A 778 -2.51 -4.51 -28.73
N ASP A 779 -3.68 -5.00 -28.32
CA ASP A 779 -4.97 -4.30 -28.39
C ASP A 779 -5.19 -3.21 -27.31
N GLY A 780 -4.17 -2.96 -26.47
CA GLY A 780 -4.18 -1.97 -25.40
C GLY A 780 -5.03 -2.35 -24.19
N PHE A 781 -5.09 -1.44 -23.21
CA PHE A 781 -5.76 -1.65 -21.92
C PHE A 781 -7.08 -0.89 -21.84
N ASP A 782 -8.11 -1.52 -21.24
CA ASP A 782 -9.38 -0.85 -20.97
C ASP A 782 -9.22 0.23 -19.88
N VAL A 783 -8.33 0.00 -18.91
CA VAL A 783 -8.00 0.95 -17.86
C VAL A 783 -6.48 1.01 -17.65
N VAL A 784 -5.93 2.22 -17.61
CA VAL A 784 -4.59 2.50 -17.09
C VAL A 784 -4.75 3.36 -15.84
N ILE A 785 -4.36 2.83 -14.69
CA ILE A 785 -4.58 3.46 -13.38
C ILE A 785 -3.25 3.50 -12.59
N GLY A 786 -3.03 4.50 -11.75
CA GLY A 786 -1.80 4.50 -10.94
C GLY A 786 -1.46 5.82 -10.27
N ASN A 787 -0.35 5.80 -9.52
CA ASN A 787 0.28 6.97 -8.92
C ASN A 787 1.71 7.15 -9.49
N PRO A 788 1.87 7.83 -10.63
CA PRO A 788 3.19 8.04 -11.25
C PRO A 788 4.17 8.82 -10.34
N PRO A 789 5.49 8.66 -10.49
CA PRO A 789 6.48 9.29 -9.60
C PRO A 789 6.57 10.83 -9.72
N TYR A 790 6.74 11.52 -8.59
CA TYR A 790 6.80 13.01 -8.52
C TYR A 790 8.25 13.52 -8.54
N ILE A 791 8.90 13.40 -9.71
CA ILE A 791 10.31 13.78 -9.91
C ILE A 791 10.45 14.83 -11.01
N GLN A 792 11.03 15.98 -10.66
CA GLN A 792 11.41 17.01 -11.63
C GLN A 792 12.55 16.53 -12.54
N LEU A 793 12.37 16.63 -13.85
CA LEU A 793 13.33 16.16 -14.87
C LEU A 793 14.70 16.86 -14.82
N GLN A 794 14.77 18.04 -14.20
CA GLN A 794 15.99 18.84 -14.02
C GLN A 794 16.79 18.51 -12.75
N LYS A 795 16.26 17.69 -11.84
CA LYS A 795 16.99 17.20 -10.66
C LYS A 795 18.18 16.33 -11.10
N ASN A 796 19.12 16.05 -10.18
CA ASN A 796 20.29 15.20 -10.39
C ASN A 796 21.08 15.55 -11.68
N GLY A 797 21.37 16.84 -11.90
CA GLY A 797 22.11 17.28 -13.09
C GLY A 797 21.34 17.19 -14.41
N GLY A 798 20.04 16.89 -14.36
CA GLY A 798 19.15 16.77 -15.52
C GLY A 798 19.34 15.49 -16.32
N GLU A 799 19.77 14.39 -15.69
CA GLU A 799 19.98 13.09 -16.35
C GLU A 799 18.68 12.54 -16.96
N LEU A 800 17.59 12.50 -16.18
CA LEU A 800 16.27 12.09 -16.68
C LEU A 800 15.80 13.00 -17.83
N GLY A 801 16.00 14.31 -17.68
CA GLY A 801 15.70 15.27 -18.74
C GLY A 801 16.55 15.09 -20.01
N LYS A 802 17.74 14.46 -19.94
CA LYS A 802 18.52 14.07 -21.13
C LYS A 802 18.01 12.76 -21.71
N LEU A 803 17.70 11.78 -20.85
CA LEU A 803 17.22 10.46 -21.25
C LEU A 803 15.93 10.53 -22.07
N TYR A 804 14.96 11.35 -21.63
CA TYR A 804 13.63 11.42 -22.25
C TYR A 804 13.47 12.53 -23.29
N LYS A 805 14.51 13.31 -23.56
CA LYS A 805 14.41 14.47 -24.46
C LYS A 805 14.04 14.07 -25.89
N ASP A 806 14.64 13.00 -26.38
CA ASP A 806 14.59 12.59 -27.80
C ASP A 806 13.72 11.33 -28.01
N THR A 807 12.81 11.04 -27.07
CA THR A 807 11.93 9.86 -27.09
C THR A 807 10.55 10.13 -27.73
N GLY A 808 10.35 11.32 -28.29
CA GLY A 808 9.14 11.67 -29.04
C GLY A 808 7.89 11.93 -28.20
N TYR A 809 8.03 12.35 -26.94
CA TYR A 809 6.90 12.81 -26.12
C TYR A 809 6.53 14.26 -26.47
N GLU A 810 5.26 14.51 -26.80
CA GLU A 810 4.73 15.85 -27.05
C GLU A 810 4.63 16.68 -25.76
N THR A 811 4.50 15.99 -24.62
CA THR A 811 4.35 16.56 -23.28
C THR A 811 5.69 16.82 -22.58
N PHE A 812 6.82 16.52 -23.22
CA PHE A 812 8.14 16.72 -22.61
C PHE A 812 8.43 18.21 -22.33
N ALA A 813 8.65 18.52 -21.05
CA ALA A 813 9.12 19.82 -20.60
C ALA A 813 10.30 19.64 -19.63
N ARG A 814 11.49 20.12 -20.00
CA ARG A 814 12.74 19.93 -19.20
C ARG A 814 12.59 20.39 -17.74
N THR A 815 11.83 21.44 -17.50
CA THR A 815 11.59 22.01 -16.15
C THR A 815 10.43 21.36 -15.42
N GLY A 816 9.67 20.50 -16.10
CA GLY A 816 8.51 19.83 -15.53
C GLY A 816 8.85 18.50 -14.88
N ASP A 817 7.80 17.84 -14.42
CA ASP A 817 7.88 16.55 -13.73
C ASP A 817 7.69 15.38 -14.69
N ILE A 818 8.26 14.24 -14.29
CA ILE A 818 8.25 12.99 -15.04
C ILE A 818 6.83 12.42 -15.23
N TYR A 819 5.89 12.68 -14.31
CA TYR A 819 4.50 12.22 -14.43
C TYR A 819 3.80 12.74 -15.69
N GLN A 820 4.27 13.84 -16.31
CA GLN A 820 3.72 14.31 -17.59
C GLN A 820 3.96 13.31 -18.72
N LEU A 821 5.15 12.69 -18.72
CA LEU A 821 5.48 11.64 -19.68
C LEU A 821 4.63 10.38 -19.41
N PHE A 822 4.30 10.11 -18.14
CA PHE A 822 3.39 9.03 -17.77
C PHE A 822 1.97 9.28 -18.27
N TYR A 823 1.43 10.51 -18.17
CA TYR A 823 0.12 10.83 -18.75
C TYR A 823 0.07 10.48 -20.25
N GLU A 824 1.04 10.95 -21.02
CA GLU A 824 1.09 10.67 -22.45
C GLU A 824 1.32 9.17 -22.74
N ARG A 825 2.23 8.52 -22.00
CA ARG A 825 2.48 7.08 -22.13
C ARG A 825 1.25 6.23 -21.79
N GLY A 826 0.57 6.55 -20.70
CA GLY A 826 -0.66 5.90 -20.27
C GLY A 826 -1.75 6.01 -21.32
N CYS A 827 -1.99 7.22 -21.85
CA CYS A 827 -2.92 7.43 -22.97
C CYS A 827 -2.57 6.59 -24.20
N ARG A 828 -1.28 6.49 -24.57
CA ARG A 828 -0.81 5.66 -25.71
C ARG A 828 -0.99 4.15 -25.49
N LEU A 829 -1.17 3.71 -24.24
CA LEU A 829 -1.39 2.29 -23.89
C LEU A 829 -2.89 1.94 -23.81
N LEU A 830 -3.78 2.92 -23.91
CA LEU A 830 -5.23 2.68 -23.83
C LEU A 830 -5.76 2.04 -25.10
N ARG A 831 -6.71 1.11 -24.91
CA ARG A 831 -7.52 0.55 -25.99
C ARG A 831 -8.36 1.67 -26.60
N ALA A 832 -8.31 1.79 -27.92
CA ALA A 832 -9.15 2.74 -28.65
C ALA A 832 -10.56 2.18 -28.91
N PRO A 833 -11.61 3.02 -28.91
CA PRO A 833 -11.62 4.45 -28.58
C PRO A 833 -12.03 4.75 -27.11
N GLN A 834 -12.23 3.73 -26.26
CA GLN A 834 -12.93 3.91 -24.98
C GLN A 834 -12.09 3.66 -23.73
N GLY A 835 -10.81 3.30 -23.85
CA GLY A 835 -9.95 3.08 -22.68
C GLY A 835 -9.90 4.31 -21.76
N LEU A 836 -9.74 4.06 -20.46
CA LEU A 836 -9.72 5.08 -19.41
C LEU A 836 -8.35 5.19 -18.74
N LEU A 837 -7.84 6.41 -18.63
CA LEU A 837 -6.72 6.76 -17.76
C LEU A 837 -7.26 7.29 -16.43
N ALA A 838 -6.74 6.83 -15.30
CA ALA A 838 -7.01 7.40 -13.98
C ALA A 838 -5.71 7.57 -13.19
N TYR A 839 -5.23 8.80 -13.03
CA TYR A 839 -4.00 9.07 -12.29
C TYR A 839 -4.21 10.05 -11.14
N ILE A 840 -3.48 9.79 -10.05
CA ILE A 840 -3.21 10.77 -9.00
C ILE A 840 -1.81 11.36 -9.21
N THR A 841 -1.72 12.69 -9.37
CA THR A 841 -0.43 13.41 -9.57
C THR A 841 -0.40 14.72 -8.80
N SER A 842 0.73 15.44 -8.76
CA SER A 842 0.72 16.81 -8.24
C SER A 842 -0.18 17.71 -9.09
N ASN A 843 -0.93 18.63 -8.45
CA ASN A 843 -1.80 19.57 -9.15
C ASN A 843 -1.05 20.70 -9.90
N SER A 844 0.26 20.85 -9.71
CA SER A 844 1.05 21.99 -10.21
C SER A 844 0.95 22.17 -11.73
N TRP A 845 0.85 21.08 -12.50
CA TRP A 845 0.77 21.15 -13.97
C TRP A 845 -0.53 21.77 -14.48
N LEU A 846 -1.59 21.86 -13.66
CA LEU A 846 -2.84 22.51 -14.05
C LEU A 846 -2.63 24.01 -14.32
N LYS A 847 -1.69 24.64 -13.60
CA LYS A 847 -1.47 26.11 -13.63
C LYS A 847 -0.09 26.49 -14.16
N ALA A 848 0.94 25.66 -13.91
CA ALA A 848 2.32 25.99 -14.26
C ALA A 848 2.59 26.00 -15.77
N GLU A 849 3.58 26.80 -16.19
CA GLU A 849 4.03 26.91 -17.59
C GLU A 849 4.56 25.58 -18.15
N TYR A 850 5.23 24.76 -17.34
CA TYR A 850 5.76 23.48 -17.82
C TYR A 850 4.62 22.51 -18.23
N GLY A 851 3.43 22.63 -17.61
CA GLY A 851 2.27 21.78 -17.89
C GLY A 851 1.51 22.16 -19.16
N LYS A 852 1.93 23.23 -19.85
CA LYS A 852 1.28 23.76 -21.06
C LYS A 852 1.09 22.70 -22.15
N ALA A 853 2.13 21.91 -22.40
CA ALA A 853 2.11 20.87 -23.42
C ALA A 853 1.17 19.71 -23.05
N LEU A 854 1.13 19.33 -21.77
CA LEU A 854 0.22 18.31 -21.26
C LEU A 854 -1.25 18.73 -21.36
N ARG A 855 -1.59 19.96 -20.93
CA ARG A 855 -2.96 20.49 -21.04
C ARG A 855 -3.45 20.51 -22.49
N ARG A 856 -2.59 20.91 -23.42
CA ARG A 856 -2.88 20.86 -24.86
C ARG A 856 -3.12 19.43 -25.33
N TYR A 857 -2.20 18.51 -25.04
CA TYR A 857 -2.29 17.11 -25.43
C TYR A 857 -3.59 16.46 -24.96
N LEU A 858 -3.95 16.64 -23.68
CA LEU A 858 -5.18 16.09 -23.10
C LEU A 858 -6.44 16.74 -23.69
N SER A 859 -6.45 18.06 -23.89
CA SER A 859 -7.62 18.78 -24.44
C SER A 859 -7.90 18.42 -25.90
N GLU A 860 -6.86 18.21 -26.71
CA GLU A 860 -6.99 18.03 -28.16
C GLU A 860 -7.19 16.56 -28.57
N ARG A 861 -6.72 15.59 -27.77
CA ARG A 861 -6.74 14.17 -28.14
C ARG A 861 -7.66 13.31 -27.29
N HIS A 862 -8.03 13.79 -26.12
CA HIS A 862 -8.74 12.99 -25.12
C HIS A 862 -9.93 13.75 -24.53
N THR A 863 -10.72 13.06 -23.70
CA THR A 863 -11.90 13.62 -23.03
C THR A 863 -11.72 13.45 -21.52
N PRO A 864 -11.24 14.48 -20.81
CA PRO A 864 -11.26 14.55 -19.35
C PRO A 864 -12.68 14.38 -18.82
N LEU A 865 -12.91 13.32 -18.03
CA LEU A 865 -14.21 13.00 -17.44
C LEU A 865 -14.37 13.63 -16.06
N ARG A 866 -13.32 13.54 -15.22
CA ARG A 866 -13.33 14.05 -13.84
C ARG A 866 -11.97 14.61 -13.46
N LEU A 867 -11.95 15.81 -12.90
CA LEU A 867 -10.78 16.42 -12.26
C LEU A 867 -11.10 16.76 -10.80
N LEU A 868 -10.47 16.06 -9.86
CA LEU A 868 -10.55 16.35 -8.44
C LEU A 868 -9.23 17.01 -8.01
N GLU A 869 -9.24 18.29 -7.62
CA GLU A 869 -8.11 18.92 -6.93
C GLU A 869 -8.22 18.59 -5.43
N MET A 870 -7.23 17.84 -4.94
CA MET A 870 -7.12 17.47 -3.52
C MET A 870 -6.41 18.61 -2.78
N GLY A 871 -7.05 19.09 -1.71
CA GLY A 871 -6.51 20.13 -0.85
C GLY A 871 -5.52 19.60 0.19
N LYS A 872 -4.84 20.53 0.89
CA LYS A 872 -3.79 20.22 1.89
C LYS A 872 -4.29 19.44 3.12
N ASP A 873 -5.58 19.50 3.40
CA ASP A 873 -6.16 18.99 4.64
C ASP A 873 -7.07 17.76 4.45
N VAL A 874 -7.08 17.14 3.27
CA VAL A 874 -7.96 15.96 3.02
C VAL A 874 -7.40 14.69 3.67
N PHE A 875 -6.08 14.57 3.78
CA PHE A 875 -5.41 13.47 4.49
C PHE A 875 -4.25 14.03 5.31
N GLU A 876 -4.14 13.61 6.58
CA GLU A 876 -3.13 14.12 7.53
C GLU A 876 -1.67 13.97 7.04
N ASN A 877 -1.43 12.99 6.17
CA ASN A 877 -0.11 12.66 5.64
C ASN A 877 0.23 13.32 4.28
N ALA A 878 -0.65 14.14 3.70
CA ALA A 878 -0.44 14.76 2.40
C ALA A 878 0.53 15.95 2.47
N ILE A 879 1.76 15.77 2.00
CA ILE A 879 2.80 16.82 1.97
C ILE A 879 2.71 17.68 0.69
N VAL A 880 2.04 17.18 -0.34
CA VAL A 880 1.99 17.79 -1.69
C VAL A 880 0.54 17.90 -2.14
N ASP A 881 0.18 19.04 -2.71
CA ASP A 881 -1.13 19.22 -3.36
C ASP A 881 -1.23 18.29 -4.58
N THR A 882 -2.24 17.42 -4.56
CA THR A 882 -2.47 16.43 -5.61
C THR A 882 -3.75 16.71 -6.37
N ASN A 883 -3.89 16.12 -7.54
CA ASN A 883 -5.15 15.98 -8.24
C ASN A 883 -5.38 14.52 -8.63
N ILE A 884 -6.63 14.15 -8.80
CA ILE A 884 -7.04 12.92 -9.49
C ILE A 884 -7.66 13.34 -10.81
N LEU A 885 -7.13 12.83 -11.92
CA LEU A 885 -7.65 13.07 -13.25
C LEU A 885 -8.03 11.75 -13.91
N ILE A 886 -9.30 11.66 -14.33
CA ILE A 886 -9.83 10.55 -15.13
C ILE A 886 -10.08 11.04 -16.55
N VAL A 887 -9.52 10.36 -17.54
CA VAL A 887 -9.52 10.74 -18.95
C VAL A 887 -9.91 9.56 -19.82
N ARG A 888 -10.74 9.80 -20.85
CA ARG A 888 -11.09 8.80 -21.85
C ARG A 888 -10.26 8.94 -23.14
N HIS A 889 -9.92 7.82 -23.75
CA HIS A 889 -9.17 7.70 -25.01
C HIS A 889 -10.00 8.04 -26.27
N CYS A 890 -10.82 9.09 -26.20
CA CYS A 890 -11.47 9.70 -27.36
C CYS A 890 -11.55 11.21 -27.18
N HIS A 891 -11.70 11.95 -28.26
CA HIS A 891 -12.07 13.36 -28.21
C HIS A 891 -13.49 13.50 -28.76
N ASN A 892 -14.45 13.83 -27.90
CA ASN A 892 -15.86 13.98 -28.29
C ASN A 892 -16.44 15.38 -28.00
N GLY A 893 -15.63 16.31 -27.47
CA GLY A 893 -16.04 17.68 -27.18
C GLY A 893 -16.99 17.84 -25.98
N VAL A 894 -17.28 16.78 -25.23
CA VAL A 894 -18.12 16.83 -24.02
C VAL A 894 -17.27 17.31 -22.85
N ALA A 895 -17.78 18.30 -22.11
CA ALA A 895 -17.13 18.78 -20.90
C ALA A 895 -17.30 17.76 -19.77
N GLY A 896 -16.19 17.37 -19.13
CA GLY A 896 -16.21 16.58 -17.90
C GLY A 896 -16.66 17.39 -16.70
N LYS A 897 -16.42 16.84 -15.51
CA LYS A 897 -16.69 17.53 -14.24
C LYS A 897 -15.39 17.83 -13.48
N ALA A 898 -15.39 18.88 -12.66
CA ALA A 898 -14.28 19.22 -11.77
C ALA A 898 -14.74 19.69 -10.40
N VAL A 899 -13.93 19.45 -9.38
CA VAL A 899 -14.16 19.94 -8.01
C VAL A 899 -12.82 20.20 -7.32
N ASP A 900 -12.77 21.27 -6.52
CA ASP A 900 -11.61 21.67 -5.72
C ASP A 900 -11.98 21.62 -4.24
N MET A 901 -11.40 20.65 -3.53
CA MET A 901 -11.73 20.36 -2.13
C MET A 901 -11.39 21.51 -1.18
N ASP A 902 -10.39 22.34 -1.50
CA ASP A 902 -10.00 23.47 -0.64
C ASP A 902 -11.00 24.63 -0.68
N ARG A 903 -11.93 24.62 -1.66
CA ARG A 903 -13.02 25.59 -1.76
C ARG A 903 -14.28 25.16 -1.03
N LEU A 904 -14.35 23.91 -0.62
CA LEU A 904 -15.51 23.35 0.06
C LEU A 904 -15.39 23.60 1.56
N SER A 905 -16.51 23.97 2.17
CA SER A 905 -16.60 24.02 3.64
C SER A 905 -16.57 22.63 4.26
N ASP A 906 -17.09 21.64 3.54
CA ASP A 906 -17.06 20.22 3.90
C ASP A 906 -15.94 19.55 3.10
N LYS A 907 -14.85 19.17 3.77
CA LYS A 907 -13.69 18.50 3.15
C LYS A 907 -13.84 16.98 3.07
N SER A 908 -15.06 16.46 3.16
CA SER A 908 -15.29 15.03 3.12
C SER A 908 -14.95 14.39 1.78
N PHE A 909 -14.30 13.22 1.86
CA PHE A 909 -13.89 12.44 0.71
C PHE A 909 -14.65 11.10 0.64
N PRO A 910 -15.10 10.66 -0.56
CA PRO A 910 -15.14 11.43 -1.81
C PRO A 910 -16.22 12.55 -1.78
N PRO A 911 -16.06 13.61 -2.58
CA PRO A 911 -17.03 14.71 -2.64
C PRO A 911 -18.36 14.27 -3.26
N THR A 912 -19.46 14.79 -2.73
CA THR A 912 -20.82 14.51 -3.23
C THR A 912 -21.01 15.04 -4.65
N GLU A 913 -21.74 14.30 -5.52
CA GLU A 913 -21.99 14.67 -6.92
C GLU A 913 -22.50 16.10 -7.14
N SER A 914 -23.27 16.65 -6.19
CA SER A 914 -23.79 18.02 -6.28
C SER A 914 -22.73 19.12 -6.17
N LEU A 915 -21.50 18.78 -5.75
CA LEU A 915 -20.40 19.73 -5.58
C LEU A 915 -19.51 19.83 -6.82
N TRP A 916 -19.77 18.99 -7.83
CA TRP A 916 -18.99 18.94 -9.05
C TRP A 916 -19.51 19.95 -10.08
N GLU A 917 -18.61 20.74 -10.64
CA GLU A 917 -18.88 21.77 -11.64
C GLU A 917 -18.41 21.32 -13.03
N GLU A 918 -18.84 22.02 -14.09
CA GLU A 918 -18.39 21.72 -15.46
C GLU A 918 -16.89 22.01 -15.65
N LEU A 919 -16.13 21.02 -16.12
CA LEU A 919 -14.70 21.16 -16.42
C LEU A 919 -14.51 21.86 -17.77
N ARG A 920 -14.05 23.10 -17.74
CA ARG A 920 -13.69 23.84 -18.96
C ARG A 920 -12.26 23.55 -19.41
N LEU A 921 -12.16 22.91 -20.58
CA LEU A 921 -10.89 22.64 -21.26
C LEU A 921 -10.55 23.81 -22.19
N GLN A 922 -9.49 24.55 -21.86
CA GLN A 922 -9.05 25.73 -22.63
C GLN A 922 -7.74 25.48 -23.39
N GLY A 923 -7.56 24.28 -23.94
CA GLY A 923 -6.36 23.88 -24.66
C GLY A 923 -5.11 23.99 -23.78
N GLU A 924 -4.21 24.91 -24.13
CA GLU A 924 -2.94 25.12 -23.41
C GLU A 924 -3.04 26.04 -22.18
N LYS A 925 -4.15 26.76 -22.00
CA LYS A 925 -4.36 27.67 -20.85
C LYS A 925 -4.49 26.90 -19.54
N PRO A 926 -4.24 27.53 -18.38
CA PRO A 926 -4.45 26.93 -17.07
C PRO A 926 -5.84 26.31 -16.93
N TRP A 927 -5.91 25.13 -16.30
CA TRP A 927 -7.17 24.50 -15.92
C TRP A 927 -7.50 24.87 -14.48
N SER A 928 -8.78 25.06 -14.19
CA SER A 928 -9.26 25.44 -12.86
C SER A 928 -10.68 24.96 -12.63
N ALA A 929 -10.95 24.40 -11.46
CA ALA A 929 -12.31 24.12 -10.99
C ALA A 929 -12.95 25.42 -10.44
N LEU A 930 -13.35 26.33 -11.33
CA LEU A 930 -14.13 27.52 -10.96
C LEU A 930 -15.63 27.20 -11.02
N SER A 931 -16.39 27.68 -10.04
CA SER A 931 -17.85 27.71 -10.15
C SER A 931 -18.29 28.60 -11.31
N GLY A 932 -19.52 28.40 -11.81
CA GLY A 932 -20.07 29.24 -12.88
C GLY A 932 -20.04 30.75 -12.58
N ILE A 933 -20.18 31.13 -11.29
CA ILE A 933 -20.11 32.53 -10.85
C ILE A 933 -18.67 33.04 -10.89
N GLU A 934 -17.71 32.31 -10.30
CA GLU A 934 -16.29 32.68 -10.31
C GLU A 934 -15.77 32.79 -11.74
N GLN A 935 -16.18 31.87 -12.61
CA GLN A 935 -15.84 31.92 -14.02
C GLN A 935 -16.41 33.17 -14.70
N SER A 936 -17.68 33.50 -14.44
CA SER A 936 -18.27 34.75 -14.97
C SER A 936 -17.51 35.99 -14.49
N ILE A 937 -17.01 35.98 -13.26
CA ILE A 937 -16.19 37.07 -12.72
C ILE A 937 -14.84 37.11 -13.43
N MET A 938 -14.16 35.97 -13.59
CA MET A 938 -12.87 35.87 -14.28
C MET A 938 -12.99 36.34 -15.73
N ASP A 939 -13.98 35.87 -16.48
CA ASP A 939 -14.23 36.26 -17.87
C ASP A 939 -14.46 37.78 -17.99
N LYS A 940 -15.17 38.39 -17.02
CA LYS A 940 -15.35 39.85 -16.95
C LYS A 940 -14.04 40.57 -16.62
N MET A 941 -13.24 40.03 -15.70
CA MET A 941 -11.94 40.58 -15.32
C MET A 941 -10.96 40.53 -16.49
N GLU A 942 -10.92 39.45 -17.27
CA GLU A 942 -10.06 39.31 -18.44
C GLU A 942 -10.52 40.18 -19.62
N ALA A 943 -11.84 40.33 -19.80
CA ALA A 943 -12.39 41.15 -20.88
C ALA A 943 -12.17 42.66 -20.68
N VAL A 944 -12.15 43.12 -19.42
CA VAL A 944 -12.06 44.56 -19.07
C VAL A 944 -10.68 44.94 -18.53
N GLY A 945 -10.02 44.03 -17.81
CA GLY A 945 -8.78 44.29 -17.09
C GLY A 945 -7.54 44.20 -17.96
N THR A 946 -6.50 44.95 -17.58
CA THR A 946 -5.18 44.87 -18.20
C THR A 946 -4.30 43.89 -17.40
N PRO A 947 -3.71 42.85 -18.01
CA PRO A 947 -2.83 41.91 -17.32
C PRO A 947 -1.65 42.61 -16.63
N LEU A 948 -1.29 42.19 -15.41
CA LEU A 948 -0.20 42.83 -14.63
C LEU A 948 1.14 42.93 -15.37
N LYS A 949 1.43 41.97 -16.27
CA LYS A 949 2.65 41.98 -17.10
C LYS A 949 2.71 43.15 -18.10
N GLU A 950 1.57 43.77 -18.39
CA GLU A 950 1.45 44.91 -19.30
C GLU A 950 1.46 46.25 -18.55
N TRP A 951 1.43 46.20 -17.21
CA TRP A 951 1.56 47.39 -16.38
C TRP A 951 3.03 47.78 -16.26
N ASP A 952 3.29 49.08 -16.14
CA ASP A 952 4.62 49.62 -15.84
C ASP A 952 4.95 49.45 -14.35
N ILE A 953 5.05 48.19 -13.91
CA ILE A 953 5.38 47.80 -12.54
C ILE A 953 6.60 46.89 -12.54
N ALA A 954 7.49 47.10 -11.57
CA ALA A 954 8.64 46.24 -11.35
C ALA A 954 8.32 45.22 -10.23
N ILE A 955 8.35 43.93 -10.57
CA ILE A 955 8.14 42.83 -9.64
C ILE A 955 9.50 42.32 -9.15
N TYR A 956 9.70 42.34 -7.84
CA TYR A 956 10.94 41.91 -7.19
C TYR A 956 10.71 40.69 -6.32
N ARG A 957 11.71 39.81 -6.24
CA ARG A 957 11.69 38.67 -5.33
C ARG A 957 12.01 39.11 -3.89
N GLY A 958 11.53 38.36 -2.90
CA GLY A 958 11.94 38.53 -1.50
C GLY A 958 13.42 38.17 -1.23
N VAL A 959 13.85 38.36 0.02
CA VAL A 959 15.24 38.12 0.45
C VAL A 959 15.52 36.63 0.67
N LEU A 960 16.62 36.12 0.11
CA LEU A 960 17.11 34.75 0.33
C LEU A 960 18.34 34.75 1.25
N THR A 961 18.19 34.21 2.46
CA THR A 961 19.29 34.12 3.44
C THR A 961 20.27 32.99 3.16
N GLY A 962 19.76 31.89 2.58
CA GLY A 962 20.50 30.63 2.41
C GLY A 962 20.67 29.79 3.68
N TYR A 963 20.40 30.35 4.86
CA TYR A 963 20.36 29.63 6.13
C TYR A 963 19.66 30.48 7.21
N ASN A 964 18.35 30.29 7.40
CA ASN A 964 17.54 31.18 8.24
C ASN A 964 18.03 31.26 9.68
N ASP A 965 18.44 30.15 10.30
CA ASP A 965 18.84 30.10 11.72
C ASP A 965 19.96 31.09 12.07
N ALA A 966 20.88 31.34 11.12
CA ALA A 966 21.99 32.26 11.35
C ALA A 966 21.61 33.73 11.12
N PHE A 967 20.71 34.01 10.16
CA PHE A 967 20.45 35.37 9.67
C PHE A 967 19.11 35.95 10.14
N VAL A 968 18.15 35.14 10.55
CA VAL A 968 16.85 35.56 11.09
C VAL A 968 16.88 35.34 12.60
N ILE A 969 16.82 36.43 13.36
CA ILE A 969 16.98 36.45 14.81
C ILE A 969 15.72 36.99 15.51
N ASP A 970 15.51 36.59 16.75
CA ASP A 970 14.46 37.13 17.62
C ASP A 970 14.84 38.50 18.21
N ASN A 971 13.91 39.11 18.94
CA ASN A 971 14.11 40.42 19.51
C ASN A 971 15.19 40.43 20.61
N ASP A 972 15.29 39.37 21.40
CA ASP A 972 16.24 39.26 22.51
C ASP A 972 17.67 39.17 21.99
N THR A 973 17.90 38.34 20.96
CA THR A 973 19.18 38.24 20.27
C THR A 973 19.57 39.57 19.63
N LYS A 974 18.61 40.27 19.01
CA LYS A 974 18.83 41.59 18.41
C LYS A 974 19.24 42.62 19.46
N GLU A 975 18.58 42.66 20.61
CA GLU A 975 18.94 43.57 21.71
C GLU A 975 20.32 43.24 22.29
N ALA A 976 20.65 41.97 22.47
CA ALA A 976 21.96 41.53 22.93
C ALA A 976 23.09 41.96 21.97
N LEU A 977 22.91 41.74 20.65
CA LEU A 977 23.91 42.12 19.64
C LEU A 977 24.13 43.64 19.57
N ILE A 978 23.07 44.44 19.70
CA ILE A 978 23.18 45.91 19.68
C ILE A 978 23.78 46.44 20.99
N ALA A 979 23.47 45.82 22.14
CA ALA A 979 24.06 46.19 23.41
C ALA A 979 25.58 45.92 23.44
N GLU A 980 26.01 44.81 22.84
CA GLU A 980 27.43 44.46 22.72
C GLU A 980 28.16 45.32 21.67
N ASP A 981 27.52 45.60 20.54
CA ASP A 981 28.06 46.44 19.46
C ASP A 981 26.95 47.31 18.85
N PRO A 982 26.89 48.62 19.21
CA PRO A 982 25.86 49.53 18.73
C PRO A 982 25.77 49.65 17.19
N ARG A 983 26.87 49.38 16.46
CA ARG A 983 26.86 49.40 14.99
C ARG A 983 26.03 48.28 14.39
N SER A 984 25.78 47.19 15.12
CA SER A 984 24.92 46.10 14.66
C SER A 984 23.52 46.58 14.25
N ALA A 985 23.04 47.69 14.83
CA ALA A 985 21.76 48.30 14.46
C ALA A 985 21.71 48.76 12.99
N ASP A 986 22.85 49.06 12.37
CA ASP A 986 22.94 49.52 10.98
C ASP A 986 22.54 48.41 10.01
N ILE A 987 22.85 47.16 10.35
CA ILE A 987 22.65 45.98 9.51
C ILE A 987 21.52 45.06 9.99
N ILE A 988 20.93 45.29 11.17
CA ILE A 988 19.78 44.52 11.64
C ILE A 988 18.48 45.24 11.25
N LYS A 989 17.62 44.59 10.46
CA LYS A 989 16.37 45.17 9.93
C LYS A 989 15.16 44.29 10.27
N PRO A 990 13.96 44.84 10.47
CA PRO A 990 12.76 44.03 10.69
C PRO A 990 12.49 43.17 9.45
N VAL A 991 12.03 41.93 9.66
CA VAL A 991 11.70 41.01 8.57
C VAL A 991 10.25 40.52 8.67
N LEU A 992 9.59 40.45 7.52
CA LEU A 992 8.31 39.76 7.34
C LEU A 992 8.56 38.53 6.48
N ARG A 993 8.08 37.38 6.95
CA ARG A 993 8.07 36.12 6.21
C ARG A 993 6.71 35.95 5.55
N GLY A 994 6.61 35.03 4.59
CA GLY A 994 5.33 34.71 3.93
C GLY A 994 4.20 34.49 4.94
N ARG A 995 4.41 33.60 5.92
CA ARG A 995 3.47 33.30 7.02
C ARG A 995 3.05 34.48 7.91
N ASP A 996 3.81 35.58 7.91
CA ASP A 996 3.50 36.78 8.69
C ASP A 996 2.51 37.70 7.93
N ILE A 997 2.15 37.36 6.69
CA ILE A 997 1.22 38.10 5.84
C ILE A 997 -0.13 37.40 5.86
N GLN A 998 -1.18 38.10 6.28
CA GLN A 998 -2.55 37.60 6.34
C GLN A 998 -3.43 38.34 5.33
N ARG A 999 -4.64 37.84 5.11
CA ARG A 999 -5.60 38.49 4.22
C ARG A 999 -5.84 39.94 4.68
N TYR A 1000 -5.42 40.90 3.85
CA TYR A 1000 -5.52 42.35 4.07
C TYR A 1000 -4.73 42.94 5.26
N ARG A 1001 -3.82 42.19 5.91
CA ARG A 1001 -2.99 42.73 7.01
C ARG A 1001 -1.66 41.99 7.15
N ALA A 1002 -0.69 42.58 7.85
CA ALA A 1002 0.56 41.91 8.23
C ALA A 1002 0.62 41.77 9.75
N GLU A 1003 0.94 40.57 10.23
CA GLU A 1003 1.13 40.24 11.65
C GLU A 1003 2.62 39.98 11.90
N TRP A 1004 3.36 41.05 12.22
CA TRP A 1004 4.80 40.96 12.37
C TRP A 1004 5.18 40.16 13.63
N ALA A 1005 5.87 39.03 13.43
CA ALA A 1005 6.34 38.14 14.48
C ALA A 1005 7.53 38.70 15.32
N LYS A 1006 7.81 40.00 15.25
CA LYS A 1006 8.94 40.68 15.93
C LYS A 1006 10.31 40.08 15.62
N LEU A 1007 10.47 39.52 14.43
CA LEU A 1007 11.75 38.97 13.95
C LEU A 1007 12.54 40.01 13.18
N TRP A 1008 13.86 39.78 13.17
CA TRP A 1008 14.84 40.66 12.56
C TRP A 1008 15.77 39.88 11.64
N LEU A 1009 16.25 40.53 10.60
CA LEU A 1009 17.21 40.01 9.63
C LEU A 1009 18.56 40.71 9.82
N ILE A 1010 19.63 39.93 9.91
CA ILE A 1010 21.00 40.40 9.74
C ILE A 1010 21.22 40.62 8.23
N ALA A 1011 21.05 41.85 7.77
CA ALA A 1011 20.93 42.26 6.38
C ALA A 1011 22.29 42.51 5.71
N THR A 1012 23.15 41.49 5.66
CA THR A 1012 24.48 41.53 5.03
C THR A 1012 24.40 41.30 3.52
N PHE A 1013 23.74 42.21 2.80
CA PHE A 1013 23.61 42.09 1.35
C PHE A 1013 24.97 42.25 0.65
N PRO A 1014 25.32 41.40 -0.34
CA PRO A 1014 26.57 41.53 -1.09
C PRO A 1014 26.78 42.90 -1.76
N THR A 1015 25.68 43.58 -2.12
CA THR A 1015 25.71 44.92 -2.75
C THR A 1015 26.15 46.04 -1.83
N LEU A 1016 26.11 45.83 -0.52
CA LEU A 1016 26.58 46.81 0.46
C LEU A 1016 28.11 46.79 0.63
N VAL A 1017 28.81 45.78 0.10
CA VAL A 1017 30.28 45.60 0.18
C VAL A 1017 30.77 45.80 1.62
N LEU A 1018 30.10 45.14 2.57
CA LEU A 1018 30.38 45.28 3.99
C LEU A 1018 31.67 44.57 4.37
N ASN A 1019 32.47 45.22 5.22
CA ASN A 1019 33.51 44.53 5.96
C ASN A 1019 32.95 43.99 7.28
N ILE A 1020 32.84 42.67 7.41
CA ILE A 1020 32.28 42.03 8.61
C ILE A 1020 33.09 42.31 9.88
N ASP A 1021 34.36 42.71 9.74
CA ASP A 1021 35.22 43.08 10.88
C ASP A 1021 34.78 44.38 11.56
N ASP A 1022 33.99 45.21 10.87
CA ASP A 1022 33.40 46.43 11.45
C ASP A 1022 32.22 46.13 12.40
N TYR A 1023 31.73 44.89 12.42
CA TYR A 1023 30.59 44.41 13.22
C TYR A 1023 30.97 43.16 14.05
N PRO A 1024 31.86 43.29 15.05
CA PRO A 1024 32.41 42.15 15.80
C PRO A 1024 31.38 41.27 16.50
N ALA A 1025 30.27 41.82 17.01
CA ALA A 1025 29.22 41.03 17.68
C ALA A 1025 28.48 40.13 16.69
N VAL A 1026 28.04 40.71 15.56
CA VAL A 1026 27.39 39.96 14.47
C VAL A 1026 28.34 38.92 13.88
N LYS A 1027 29.63 39.25 13.71
CA LYS A 1027 30.65 38.29 13.24
C LYS A 1027 30.73 37.07 14.16
N ARG A 1028 30.77 37.28 15.49
CA ARG A 1028 30.81 36.18 16.47
C ARG A 1028 29.54 35.33 16.42
N HIS A 1029 28.37 35.98 16.34
CA HIS A 1029 27.08 35.29 16.20
C HIS A 1029 27.08 34.37 14.97
N LEU A 1030 27.43 34.89 13.79
CA LEU A 1030 27.47 34.06 12.58
C LEU A 1030 28.50 32.92 12.70
N LEU A 1031 29.66 33.17 13.31
CA LEU A 1031 30.67 32.12 13.50
C LEU A 1031 30.23 31.00 14.46
N SER A 1032 29.26 31.22 15.35
CA SER A 1032 28.77 30.16 16.26
C SER A 1032 28.09 29.00 15.52
N PHE A 1033 27.54 29.27 14.33
CA PHE A 1033 26.95 28.26 13.43
C PHE A 1033 27.98 27.50 12.58
N GLY A 1034 29.27 27.84 12.72
CA GLY A 1034 30.37 27.24 11.98
C GLY A 1034 30.58 27.85 10.59
N LYS A 1035 31.79 28.38 10.34
CA LYS A 1035 32.13 29.03 9.07
C LYS A 1035 31.91 28.12 7.85
N ALA A 1036 32.29 26.85 7.93
CA ALA A 1036 32.12 25.89 6.83
C ALA A 1036 30.65 25.66 6.47
N ARG A 1037 29.72 25.79 7.43
CA ARG A 1037 28.27 25.69 7.20
C ARG A 1037 27.72 26.92 6.48
N LEU A 1038 28.25 28.10 6.81
CA LEU A 1038 27.88 29.39 6.22
C LEU A 1038 28.59 29.70 4.90
N GLU A 1039 29.70 29.02 4.59
CA GLU A 1039 30.35 29.16 3.29
C GLU A 1039 29.39 28.84 2.15
N GLN A 1040 29.38 29.69 1.13
CA GLN A 1040 28.55 29.52 -0.05
C GLN A 1040 29.30 28.67 -1.08
N SER A 1041 29.69 27.46 -0.69
CA SER A 1041 30.55 26.57 -1.50
C SER A 1041 29.78 25.42 -2.17
N GLY A 1042 28.59 25.10 -1.68
CA GLY A 1042 27.79 23.95 -2.12
C GLY A 1042 28.36 22.58 -1.76
N LYS A 1043 29.42 22.51 -0.94
CA LYS A 1043 30.03 21.26 -0.49
C LYS A 1043 29.25 20.59 0.63
N THR A 1044 29.26 19.26 0.64
CA THR A 1044 28.85 18.43 1.78
C THR A 1044 29.97 18.39 2.81
N LEU A 1045 29.62 18.61 4.08
CA LEU A 1045 30.53 18.60 5.22
C LEU A 1045 30.66 17.18 5.81
N PRO A 1046 31.72 16.88 6.58
CA PRO A 1046 31.96 15.54 7.14
C PRO A 1046 30.83 14.98 8.02
N ASN A 1047 30.00 15.84 8.60
CA ASN A 1047 28.84 15.47 9.42
C ASN A 1047 27.56 15.25 8.58
N GLY A 1048 27.66 15.17 7.25
CA GLY A 1048 26.53 14.98 6.33
C GLY A 1048 25.75 16.26 6.00
N THR A 1049 25.95 17.37 6.73
CA THR A 1049 25.27 18.63 6.43
C THR A 1049 25.88 19.33 5.22
N LYS A 1050 25.07 20.09 4.46
CA LYS A 1050 25.56 20.85 3.29
C LYS A 1050 25.84 22.30 3.67
N SER A 1051 26.93 22.85 3.14
CA SER A 1051 27.19 24.30 3.14
C SER A 1051 26.15 25.03 2.28
N ARG A 1052 26.05 26.36 2.40
CA ARG A 1052 25.09 27.15 1.60
C ARG A 1052 25.38 27.01 0.10
N LYS A 1053 24.36 27.25 -0.74
CA LYS A 1053 24.44 27.10 -2.20
C LYS A 1053 25.69 27.79 -2.75
N LYS A 1054 26.37 27.17 -3.72
CA LYS A 1054 27.59 27.73 -4.30
C LYS A 1054 27.32 29.10 -4.94
N THR A 1055 27.96 30.15 -4.43
CA THR A 1055 27.96 31.51 -4.99
C THR A 1055 29.37 32.12 -4.90
N VAL A 1056 29.53 33.36 -5.37
CA VAL A 1056 30.79 34.14 -5.21
C VAL A 1056 30.80 35.00 -3.94
N HIS A 1057 29.72 34.97 -3.16
CA HIS A 1057 29.51 35.84 -2.01
C HIS A 1057 30.27 35.35 -0.78
N ALA A 1058 30.59 36.27 0.12
CA ALA A 1058 31.28 35.94 1.35
C ALA A 1058 30.40 35.06 2.27
N TRP A 1059 31.04 34.30 3.15
CA TRP A 1059 30.37 33.39 4.08
C TRP A 1059 29.42 34.11 5.06
N TYR A 1060 29.60 35.41 5.29
CA TYR A 1060 28.74 36.23 6.14
C TYR A 1060 27.68 37.00 5.37
N GLU A 1061 27.70 36.98 4.03
CA GLU A 1061 26.71 37.66 3.20
C GLU A 1061 25.48 36.78 2.99
N LEU A 1062 24.35 37.40 2.65
CA LEU A 1062 23.14 36.69 2.24
C LEU A 1062 23.35 35.94 0.90
N GLN A 1063 22.44 35.02 0.57
CA GLN A 1063 22.63 34.14 -0.59
C GLN A 1063 22.34 34.84 -1.93
N ASP A 1064 21.44 35.82 -1.93
CA ASP A 1064 21.14 36.64 -3.11
C ASP A 1064 21.79 38.03 -3.00
N THR A 1065 22.28 38.53 -4.14
CA THR A 1065 22.90 39.85 -4.29
C THR A 1065 21.93 40.98 -3.94
N CYS A 1066 20.63 40.77 -4.22
CA CYS A 1066 19.54 41.69 -3.94
C CYS A 1066 19.87 43.17 -4.25
N ALA A 1067 20.17 43.46 -5.53
CA ALA A 1067 20.55 44.80 -6.00
C ALA A 1067 19.47 45.89 -5.80
N TYR A 1068 18.24 45.48 -5.52
CA TYR A 1068 17.09 46.34 -5.25
C TYR A 1068 16.79 46.47 -3.75
N HIS A 1069 17.74 46.23 -2.84
CA HIS A 1069 17.49 46.28 -1.39
C HIS A 1069 16.91 47.63 -0.91
N GLU A 1070 17.23 48.74 -1.58
CA GLU A 1070 16.64 50.06 -1.30
C GLU A 1070 15.14 50.13 -1.57
N VAL A 1071 14.61 49.29 -2.47
CA VAL A 1071 13.16 49.17 -2.70
C VAL A 1071 12.46 48.67 -1.44
N PHE A 1072 13.14 47.91 -0.56
CA PHE A 1072 12.58 47.50 0.74
C PHE A 1072 12.33 48.65 1.71
N LYS A 1073 12.82 49.87 1.44
CA LYS A 1073 12.52 51.06 2.25
C LYS A 1073 11.33 51.88 1.75
N LYS A 1074 10.93 51.72 0.48
CA LYS A 1074 9.80 52.45 -0.12
C LYS A 1074 8.45 51.83 0.29
N GLU A 1075 7.35 52.53 0.03
CA GLU A 1075 6.03 51.88 0.06
C GLU A 1075 5.97 50.81 -1.04
N LYS A 1076 5.40 49.64 -0.75
CA LYS A 1076 5.26 48.56 -1.72
C LYS A 1076 4.07 47.68 -1.39
N LEU A 1077 3.59 46.96 -2.40
CA LEU A 1077 2.71 45.82 -2.20
C LEU A 1077 3.57 44.58 -1.95
N ILE A 1078 3.29 43.87 -0.87
CA ILE A 1078 3.91 42.59 -0.57
C ILE A 1078 2.88 41.51 -0.87
N TRP A 1079 3.27 40.57 -1.73
CA TRP A 1079 2.46 39.42 -2.07
C TRP A 1079 3.18 38.17 -1.57
N MET A 1080 2.45 37.29 -0.87
CA MET A 1080 3.01 36.03 -0.40
C MET A 1080 3.38 35.16 -1.60
N ASP A 1081 4.52 34.47 -1.55
CA ASP A 1081 4.83 33.49 -2.59
C ASP A 1081 3.68 32.47 -2.65
N LEU A 1082 3.06 32.33 -3.81
CA LEU A 1082 2.03 31.32 -4.08
C LEU A 1082 2.76 30.00 -4.32
N THR A 1083 3.36 29.43 -3.27
CA THR A 1083 4.03 28.12 -3.34
C THR A 1083 3.19 27.05 -2.70
#